data_AF-A0A964XB77-F1
#
_entry.id   AF-A0A964XB77-F1
#
_cell.length_a   1.000
_cell.length_b   1.000
_cell.length_c   1.000
_cell.angle_alpha   90.00
_cell.angle_beta   90.00
_cell.angle_gamma   90.00
#
_symmetry.space_group_name_H-M   'P 1'
#
loop_
_entity.id
_entity.type
_entity.pdbx_description
1 polymer ?
#
loop_
_entity_poly.entity_id
_entity_poly.type
_entity_poly.pdbx_seq_one_letter_code
_entity_poly.pdbx_strand_id
1 'polypeptide(L)'
;MPLPRSRLLCSWTGPVLAGVLPAGLLLSPAAGAQVVHDPTEPTGGPMIQPAIVAGDLNGTPADSPGNRVDPNTTTSPWAGVGSVRIAADLGSESGTFICSGTAISRRHVLTAAHCIDTDSNGSPDVSTPGRVDFFLNFGGNLTHSIDATAINVHPDWTGFNNPNVNDDIVVLELNEDLPANLPIYPLYREPVVNNDRFYMVGYGRSGDGINGYTTNASFSVKRTGQNLAQSFSGDDEFSGSTELFRFDFDGPFGGGIYGGATLGNDIETQLGGGDSGGPSFVSHDGQFHQAGLNNFTITAPLFGSRGGGVLTYAYLDWIDSVTDPDGVFWADDASGGFAVGSNWRGNAAPGSADHAIFTVTNTPYTVSFAADQTHARASVRQGQVTWDLQGRTYTLDAASETDPSLTVLEYEGQASLTVTDGELASRSVRIESGPGGQATMLISGPATAWTADGSVYVGGDHDEARGQGVLTLQNQAQVAITGTLKIWADGQVDLNSGAQLQVTTIDGSLANTGGIFLPGNSTAISTLSGSYSQDQDATLQLEITGPTAGSGYDRLEVGDNVTLAGTIELLTSFSPILGETFDLVITDAALAGTFDSVAGSILDDDLGLAVTYLSDRVRAVAALPGDLNLDGVVDEFDLATLAGNWQGDETTWVGGDVTGDGLVDAADLNYLALNWQAGALPEPTVEALAASFTPIPEPGTLALLGLGLGLMLRRRG
;
A
#
# COMPACT_ATOMS: atom_id res chain seq x y z
N MET A 1 58.11 -17.75 -41.75
CA MET A 1 59.22 -16.93 -42.30
C MET A 1 58.63 -15.71 -42.97
N PRO A 2 59.29 -14.54 -42.99
CA PRO A 2 59.78 -13.72 -41.86
C PRO A 2 59.05 -12.32 -41.86
N LEU A 3 58.95 -11.52 -40.79
CA LEU A 3 59.98 -10.79 -40.00
C LEU A 3 60.91 -9.90 -40.86
N PRO A 4 61.21 -8.64 -40.48
CA PRO A 4 61.78 -8.18 -39.18
C PRO A 4 60.85 -7.22 -38.40
N ARG A 5 60.95 -6.98 -37.06
CA ARG A 5 62.05 -6.81 -36.07
C ARG A 5 62.71 -5.42 -36.02
N SER A 6 62.62 -4.79 -34.84
CA SER A 6 63.72 -4.05 -34.20
C SER A 6 63.80 -4.47 -32.70
N ARG A 7 64.86 -4.08 -31.99
CA ARG A 7 65.19 -4.48 -30.60
C ARG A 7 66.04 -3.38 -29.95
N LEU A 8 66.00 -3.27 -28.61
CA LEU A 8 67.18 -2.96 -27.78
C LEU A 8 66.94 -3.38 -26.31
N LEU A 9 67.99 -3.35 -25.47
CA LEU A 9 68.11 -4.08 -24.20
C LEU A 9 69.07 -3.37 -23.22
N CYS A 10 68.77 -3.43 -21.91
CA CYS A 10 69.63 -3.53 -20.70
C CYS A 10 68.71 -3.31 -19.47
N SER A 11 68.67 -4.02 -18.34
CA SER A 11 69.58 -4.90 -17.56
C SER A 11 70.53 -4.21 -16.56
N TRP A 12 70.47 -4.63 -15.28
CA TRP A 12 71.56 -4.97 -14.34
C TRP A 12 70.99 -5.39 -12.95
N THR A 13 71.80 -5.87 -11.99
CA THR A 13 71.33 -6.77 -10.89
C THR A 13 72.12 -6.77 -9.56
N GLY A 14 71.40 -6.91 -8.42
CA GLY A 14 71.86 -7.50 -7.13
C GLY A 14 72.74 -6.65 -6.18
N PRO A 15 73.11 -7.14 -4.97
CA PRO A 15 72.78 -8.42 -4.31
C PRO A 15 72.33 -8.30 -2.81
N VAL A 16 72.30 -9.42 -2.05
CA VAL A 16 71.82 -9.56 -0.64
C VAL A 16 72.85 -10.30 0.24
N LEU A 17 72.89 -10.04 1.56
CA LEU A 17 73.47 -10.94 2.61
C LEU A 17 72.99 -10.56 4.04
N ALA A 18 73.22 -11.42 5.06
CA ALA A 18 72.49 -11.41 6.35
C ALA A 18 73.33 -11.79 7.59
N GLY A 19 72.79 -11.65 8.82
CA GLY A 19 73.29 -12.43 9.99
C GLY A 19 72.93 -12.00 11.44
N VAL A 20 72.61 -13.03 12.26
CA VAL A 20 72.86 -13.19 13.72
C VAL A 20 71.85 -12.64 14.76
N LEU A 21 71.52 -13.53 15.72
CA LEU A 21 70.87 -13.30 17.03
C LEU A 21 71.62 -14.07 18.14
N PRO A 22 71.62 -13.57 19.38
CA PRO A 22 71.66 -14.41 20.59
C PRO A 22 70.52 -14.06 21.58
N ALA A 23 70.29 -14.88 22.61
CA ALA A 23 69.05 -14.87 23.39
C ALA A 23 69.20 -14.82 24.93
N GLY A 24 68.17 -14.24 25.58
CA GLY A 24 67.59 -14.80 26.80
C GLY A 24 67.80 -14.07 28.13
N LEU A 25 66.70 -13.57 28.72
CA LEU A 25 66.36 -13.81 30.13
C LEU A 25 64.83 -13.68 30.35
N LEU A 26 64.31 -14.35 31.39
CA LEU A 26 62.89 -14.35 31.78
C LEU A 26 62.61 -13.27 32.84
N LEU A 27 61.41 -12.65 32.79
CA LEU A 27 60.50 -12.45 33.93
C LEU A 27 59.20 -11.73 33.51
N SER A 28 58.08 -12.16 34.09
CA SER A 28 56.75 -11.53 34.06
C SER A 28 56.21 -11.56 35.53
N PRO A 29 55.23 -10.74 35.97
CA PRO A 29 53.94 -10.53 35.30
C PRO A 29 53.34 -9.09 35.30
N ALA A 30 52.37 -8.91 34.39
CA ALA A 30 51.16 -8.07 34.45
C ALA A 30 51.17 -6.67 35.13
N ALA A 31 51.03 -5.61 34.32
CA ALA A 31 50.07 -4.51 34.51
C ALA A 31 49.98 -3.61 33.26
N GLY A 32 48.76 -3.25 32.82
CA GLY A 32 48.43 -2.09 31.96
C GLY A 32 49.11 -1.96 30.59
N ALA A 33 48.34 -2.09 29.50
CA ALA A 33 48.82 -1.79 28.16
C ALA A 33 48.91 -0.26 27.91
N GLN A 34 50.08 0.33 28.16
CA GLN A 34 50.46 1.60 27.54
C GLN A 34 51.35 1.32 26.32
N VAL A 35 51.03 1.95 25.18
CA VAL A 35 51.81 1.86 23.94
C VAL A 35 52.67 3.12 23.78
N VAL A 36 53.97 2.96 23.52
CA VAL A 36 54.91 4.04 23.17
C VAL A 36 55.86 3.53 22.08
N HIS A 37 56.19 4.41 21.12
CA HIS A 37 56.91 4.12 19.88
C HIS A 37 58.43 3.84 20.04
N ASP A 38 58.99 3.20 19.01
CA ASP A 38 60.36 3.41 18.49
C ASP A 38 60.25 3.46 16.92
N PRO A 39 61.21 4.01 16.12
CA PRO A 39 60.84 4.97 15.08
C PRO A 39 61.46 4.68 13.68
N THR A 40 61.56 5.73 12.85
CA THR A 40 62.28 5.84 11.56
C THR A 40 61.61 5.29 10.28
N GLU A 41 60.31 5.52 10.14
CA GLU A 41 59.61 6.05 8.95
C GLU A 41 58.35 6.78 9.50
N PRO A 42 57.77 7.82 8.85
CA PRO A 42 56.67 8.59 9.41
C PRO A 42 55.31 7.87 9.26
N THR A 43 55.10 6.80 10.02
CA THR A 43 53.86 5.98 10.07
C THR A 43 52.68 6.68 10.77
N GLY A 44 52.57 8.00 10.62
CA GLY A 44 51.49 8.82 11.16
C GLY A 44 50.25 8.76 10.29
N GLY A 45 49.54 7.64 10.31
CA GLY A 45 48.16 7.57 9.78
C GLY A 45 47.27 8.57 10.53
N PRO A 46 46.37 9.31 9.85
CA PRO A 46 45.50 10.27 10.52
C PRO A 46 44.48 9.56 11.41
N MET A 47 44.27 10.05 12.64
CA MET A 47 43.28 9.44 13.53
C MET A 47 41.85 9.68 13.01
N ILE A 48 41.08 8.60 12.87
CA ILE A 48 39.74 8.55 12.24
C ILE A 48 38.64 8.75 13.29
N GLN A 49 37.59 9.52 12.96
CA GLN A 49 36.42 9.84 13.82
C GLN A 49 35.17 10.12 12.89
N PRO A 50 34.01 9.38 12.90
CA PRO A 50 32.90 9.55 11.88
C PRO A 50 31.45 9.95 12.39
N ALA A 51 30.89 11.15 12.11
CA ALA A 51 29.66 11.88 12.57
C ALA A 51 29.59 13.43 12.30
N ILE A 52 28.42 13.95 11.91
CA ILE A 52 28.10 15.26 11.28
C ILE A 52 28.60 16.53 11.98
N VAL A 53 29.26 17.40 11.22
CA VAL A 53 29.96 18.64 11.62
C VAL A 53 29.46 19.85 10.82
N ALA A 54 29.24 20.97 11.50
CA ALA A 54 28.80 22.24 10.91
C ALA A 54 29.97 23.06 10.32
N GLY A 55 29.67 24.10 9.54
CA GLY A 55 30.66 25.09 9.11
C GLY A 55 31.08 26.05 10.22
N ASP A 56 31.78 27.13 9.86
CA ASP A 56 32.29 28.13 10.80
C ASP A 56 31.15 28.92 11.48
N LEU A 57 31.23 29.01 12.81
CA LEU A 57 30.44 29.88 13.69
C LEU A 57 30.48 31.37 13.29
N ASN A 58 31.49 31.78 12.52
CA ASN A 58 31.74 33.14 12.05
C ASN A 58 31.68 33.24 10.51
N GLY A 59 31.25 32.17 9.83
CA GLY A 59 31.14 32.11 8.38
C GLY A 59 30.03 33.00 7.82
N THR A 60 29.74 32.88 6.52
CA THR A 60 28.63 33.60 5.90
C THR A 60 27.91 32.71 4.88
N PRO A 61 26.71 32.20 5.20
CA PRO A 61 26.03 32.25 6.50
C PRO A 61 26.82 31.60 7.65
N ALA A 62 26.60 32.05 8.88
CA ALA A 62 27.26 31.51 10.07
C ALA A 62 26.56 30.21 10.51
N ASP A 63 27.33 29.18 10.86
CA ASP A 63 26.79 27.83 11.10
C ASP A 63 27.19 27.22 12.45
N SER A 64 26.44 26.24 12.95
CA SER A 64 26.70 25.58 14.24
C SER A 64 26.09 24.18 14.36
N PRO A 65 26.59 23.32 15.27
CA PRO A 65 25.96 22.04 15.62
C PRO A 65 24.49 22.10 16.02
N GLY A 66 23.97 23.28 16.40
CA GLY A 66 22.56 23.51 16.73
C GLY A 66 21.69 23.78 15.50
N ASN A 67 22.25 24.35 14.43
CA ASN A 67 21.54 24.59 13.17
C ASN A 67 21.29 23.29 12.41
N ARG A 68 22.18 22.30 12.58
CA ARG A 68 22.11 20.99 11.94
C ARG A 68 21.14 20.02 12.60
N VAL A 69 20.47 20.39 13.70
CA VAL A 69 19.56 19.47 14.43
C VAL A 69 18.24 19.34 13.69
N ASP A 70 17.88 18.11 13.34
CA ASP A 70 16.54 17.80 12.84
C ASP A 70 15.57 17.55 14.01
N PRO A 71 14.33 18.11 13.98
CA PRO A 71 13.39 17.91 15.06
C PRO A 71 12.82 16.48 15.07
N ASN A 72 12.71 15.91 16.27
CA ASN A 72 12.18 14.58 16.54
C ASN A 72 10.64 14.54 16.42
N THR A 73 10.09 14.89 15.26
CA THR A 73 8.65 14.84 14.93
C THR A 73 8.31 13.62 14.09
N THR A 74 7.04 13.22 14.08
CA THR A 74 6.54 12.19 13.15
C THR A 74 6.57 12.63 11.68
N THR A 75 6.57 13.95 11.43
CA THR A 75 6.60 14.57 10.09
C THR A 75 8.01 14.92 9.62
N SER A 76 9.07 14.36 10.23
CA SER A 76 10.44 14.55 9.76
C SER A 76 10.71 13.62 8.58
N PRO A 77 11.21 14.10 7.43
CA PRO A 77 11.61 13.23 6.32
C PRO A 77 12.79 12.32 6.68
N TRP A 78 13.43 12.56 7.83
CA TRP A 78 14.53 11.77 8.38
C TRP A 78 14.10 10.91 9.57
N ALA A 79 12.79 10.73 9.81
CA ALA A 79 12.26 10.03 10.99
C ALA A 79 12.67 8.55 11.07
N GLY A 80 12.79 7.86 9.93
CA GLY A 80 13.25 6.47 9.87
C GLY A 80 14.76 6.28 10.09
N VAL A 81 15.52 7.37 10.28
CA VAL A 81 16.92 7.30 10.68
C VAL A 81 16.99 7.31 12.21
N GLY A 82 17.48 6.20 12.77
CA GLY A 82 17.65 6.00 14.22
C GLY A 82 19.12 5.96 14.64
N SER A 83 19.34 5.91 15.94
CA SER A 83 20.68 5.64 16.51
C SER A 83 20.77 4.18 16.92
N VAL A 84 21.89 3.55 16.61
CA VAL A 84 22.17 2.16 16.97
C VAL A 84 23.01 2.18 18.25
N ARG A 85 22.50 1.59 19.33
CA ARG A 85 23.29 1.29 20.53
C ARG A 85 23.94 -0.08 20.33
N ILE A 86 25.24 -0.18 20.57
CA ILE A 86 25.94 -1.46 20.62
C ILE A 86 26.54 -1.60 22.01
N ALA A 87 26.06 -2.56 22.78
CA ALA A 87 26.73 -3.00 23.99
C ALA A 87 27.69 -4.15 23.60
N ALA A 88 29.00 -3.92 23.63
CA ALA A 88 30.02 -4.88 23.18
C ALA A 88 30.60 -5.73 24.33
N ASP A 89 31.22 -6.86 24.01
CA ASP A 89 31.83 -7.84 24.92
C ASP A 89 33.37 -7.75 24.91
N LEU A 90 33.91 -6.62 25.39
CA LEU A 90 35.35 -6.32 25.42
C LEU A 90 36.10 -7.07 26.54
N GLY A 91 35.98 -8.39 26.54
CA GLY A 91 36.64 -9.30 27.49
C GLY A 91 36.02 -9.28 28.88
N SER A 92 36.60 -8.51 29.81
CA SER A 92 36.14 -8.44 31.21
C SER A 92 35.28 -7.22 31.52
N GLU A 93 35.07 -6.32 30.56
CA GLU A 93 34.25 -5.12 30.69
C GLU A 93 33.35 -4.97 29.46
N SER A 94 32.09 -4.54 29.65
CA SER A 94 31.18 -4.28 28.54
C SER A 94 31.30 -2.82 28.09
N GLY A 95 31.63 -2.61 26.81
CA GLY A 95 31.56 -1.29 26.18
C GLY A 95 30.11 -0.89 25.89
N THR A 96 29.87 0.41 25.66
CA THR A 96 28.63 0.88 25.01
C THR A 96 28.98 1.95 23.99
N PHE A 97 28.69 1.66 22.73
CA PHE A 97 28.95 2.49 21.57
C PHE A 97 27.65 3.03 20.99
N ILE A 98 27.79 4.10 20.20
CA ILE A 98 26.72 4.71 19.43
C ILE A 98 27.14 4.76 17.97
N CYS A 99 26.26 4.27 17.11
CA CYS A 99 26.28 4.40 15.67
C CYS A 99 24.95 4.98 15.19
N SER A 100 24.78 5.12 13.88
CA SER A 100 23.51 5.51 13.25
C SER A 100 23.06 4.42 12.28
N GLY A 101 21.78 4.38 11.96
CA GLY A 101 21.22 3.37 11.06
C GLY A 101 19.89 3.78 10.45
N THR A 102 19.51 3.11 9.38
CA THR A 102 18.41 3.50 8.50
C THR A 102 17.40 2.37 8.35
N ALA A 103 16.12 2.65 8.55
CA ALA A 103 15.03 1.73 8.21
C ALA A 103 14.97 1.48 6.69
N ILE A 104 15.19 0.23 6.28
CA ILE A 104 15.15 -0.20 4.87
C ILE A 104 14.04 -1.22 4.56
N SER A 105 13.41 -1.80 5.58
CA SER A 105 12.10 -2.48 5.50
C SER A 105 11.42 -2.47 6.88
N ARG A 106 10.20 -3.01 7.01
CA ARG A 106 9.46 -3.06 8.30
C ARG A 106 10.24 -3.69 9.46
N ARG A 107 11.25 -4.53 9.19
CA ARG A 107 12.05 -5.23 10.20
C ARG A 107 13.57 -5.15 9.99
N HIS A 108 14.05 -4.36 9.04
CA HIS A 108 15.48 -4.31 8.72
C HIS A 108 16.07 -2.91 8.81
N VAL A 109 17.22 -2.81 9.49
CA VAL A 109 18.00 -1.59 9.66
C VAL A 109 19.39 -1.78 9.08
N LEU A 110 19.77 -0.87 8.17
CA LEU A 110 21.10 -0.85 7.55
C LEU A 110 22.04 0.03 8.40
N THR A 111 23.21 -0.50 8.75
CA THR A 111 24.29 0.21 9.47
C THR A 111 25.67 -0.38 9.10
N ALA A 112 26.76 0.08 9.75
CA ALA A 112 28.13 -0.29 9.39
C ALA A 112 28.65 -1.51 10.18
N ALA A 113 29.50 -2.34 9.58
CA ALA A 113 30.05 -3.54 10.22
C ALA A 113 31.00 -3.19 11.38
N HIS A 114 31.81 -2.13 11.28
CA HIS A 114 32.71 -1.69 12.37
C HIS A 114 31.97 -1.14 13.61
N CYS A 115 30.64 -0.99 13.56
CA CYS A 115 29.83 -0.67 14.74
C CYS A 115 29.68 -1.87 15.69
N ILE A 116 29.79 -3.09 15.15
CA ILE A 116 29.58 -4.35 15.86
C ILE A 116 30.88 -5.17 15.94
N ASP A 117 31.77 -5.07 14.96
CA ASP A 117 33.16 -5.55 15.00
C ASP A 117 34.07 -4.40 15.46
N THR A 118 34.45 -4.41 16.74
CA THR A 118 35.12 -3.29 17.41
C THR A 118 36.61 -3.52 17.67
N ASP A 119 37.12 -4.74 17.52
CA ASP A 119 38.56 -5.04 17.46
C ASP A 119 39.09 -5.24 16.01
N SER A 120 38.20 -5.20 15.02
CA SER A 120 38.49 -5.35 13.57
C SER A 120 38.97 -6.76 13.16
N ASN A 121 38.38 -7.81 13.74
CA ASN A 121 38.70 -9.21 13.41
C ASN A 121 37.84 -9.83 12.30
N GLY A 122 36.80 -9.14 11.82
CA GLY A 122 35.81 -9.66 10.86
C GLY A 122 34.56 -10.29 11.50
N SER A 123 34.43 -10.25 12.83
CA SER A 123 33.30 -10.87 13.56
C SER A 123 32.65 -9.90 14.56
N PRO A 124 31.33 -10.01 14.83
CA PRO A 124 30.68 -9.17 15.84
C PRO A 124 31.14 -9.44 17.29
N ASP A 125 31.54 -8.38 18.01
CA ASP A 125 31.89 -8.37 19.43
C ASP A 125 30.65 -8.36 20.36
N VAL A 126 29.62 -9.14 20.02
CA VAL A 126 28.37 -9.23 20.79
C VAL A 126 27.93 -10.67 21.01
N SER A 127 27.74 -11.06 22.27
CA SER A 127 27.37 -12.43 22.66
C SER A 127 26.02 -12.92 22.12
N THR A 128 25.13 -11.97 21.82
CA THR A 128 23.73 -12.19 21.40
C THR A 128 23.22 -10.94 20.65
N PRO A 129 22.42 -11.09 19.58
CA PRO A 129 21.86 -9.97 18.82
C PRO A 129 21.18 -8.87 19.66
N GLY A 130 20.38 -9.24 20.67
CA GLY A 130 19.76 -8.31 21.63
C GLY A 130 20.71 -7.59 22.61
N ARG A 131 21.98 -7.39 22.23
CA ARG A 131 22.88 -6.35 22.77
C ARG A 131 23.07 -5.17 21.80
N VAL A 132 22.41 -5.23 20.64
CA VAL A 132 22.27 -4.16 19.65
C VAL A 132 20.81 -3.69 19.65
N ASP A 133 20.61 -2.39 19.81
CA ASP A 133 19.29 -1.76 19.95
C ASP A 133 19.15 -0.61 18.95
N PHE A 134 18.03 -0.54 18.23
CA PHE A 134 17.68 0.58 17.38
C PHE A 134 16.78 1.55 18.14
N PHE A 135 17.31 2.74 18.44
CA PHE A 135 16.57 3.82 19.08
C PHE A 135 16.01 4.79 18.05
N LEU A 136 14.68 4.90 18.01
CA LEU A 136 13.97 5.88 17.20
C LEU A 136 13.57 7.11 18.00
N ASN A 137 13.58 8.25 17.31
CA ASN A 137 13.13 9.53 17.84
C ASN A 137 11.89 10.03 17.08
N PHE A 138 10.91 9.13 16.96
CA PHE A 138 9.67 9.33 16.20
C PHE A 138 8.61 9.94 17.11
N GLY A 139 8.22 11.19 16.85
CA GLY A 139 7.26 11.94 17.69
C GLY A 139 7.78 12.40 19.06
N GLY A 140 9.05 12.14 19.38
CA GLY A 140 9.71 12.56 20.62
C GLY A 140 11.12 11.97 20.74
N ASN A 141 11.80 12.26 21.86
CA ASN A 141 13.13 11.71 22.12
C ASN A 141 13.03 10.27 22.66
N LEU A 142 13.75 9.33 22.06
CA LEU A 142 13.86 7.91 22.47
C LEU A 142 12.49 7.26 22.70
N THR A 143 11.56 7.44 21.76
CA THR A 143 10.18 6.95 21.88
C THR A 143 10.06 5.44 21.68
N HIS A 144 11.00 4.83 20.94
CA HIS A 144 11.04 3.39 20.69
C HIS A 144 12.48 2.87 20.85
N SER A 145 12.59 1.62 21.30
CA SER A 145 13.84 0.89 21.54
C SER A 145 13.62 -0.54 21.10
N ILE A 146 14.13 -0.90 19.92
CA ILE A 146 13.81 -2.15 19.24
C ILE A 146 15.08 -3.01 19.20
N ASP A 147 15.02 -4.24 19.70
CA ASP A 147 16.20 -5.11 19.83
C ASP A 147 16.46 -5.85 18.52
N ALA A 148 17.73 -6.07 18.17
CA ALA A 148 18.07 -6.93 17.04
C ALA A 148 17.83 -8.43 17.36
N THR A 149 17.16 -9.16 16.47
CA THR A 149 17.04 -10.64 16.47
C THR A 149 18.20 -11.30 15.73
N ALA A 150 18.67 -10.71 14.64
CA ALA A 150 19.81 -11.18 13.87
C ALA A 150 20.73 -10.03 13.45
N ILE A 151 21.99 -10.37 13.18
CA ILE A 151 23.06 -9.46 12.79
C ILE A 151 23.74 -10.06 11.57
N ASN A 152 23.36 -9.59 10.38
CA ASN A 152 23.81 -10.12 9.11
C ASN A 152 24.94 -9.22 8.58
N VAL A 153 26.19 -9.62 8.83
CA VAL A 153 27.40 -8.94 8.32
C VAL A 153 27.64 -9.35 6.87
N HIS A 154 28.26 -8.49 6.05
CA HIS A 154 28.71 -8.90 4.72
C HIS A 154 29.67 -10.11 4.81
N PRO A 155 29.52 -11.17 3.98
CA PRO A 155 30.34 -12.39 4.12
C PRO A 155 31.84 -12.17 3.93
N ASP A 156 32.21 -11.16 3.15
CA ASP A 156 33.59 -10.84 2.78
C ASP A 156 34.22 -9.75 3.70
N TRP A 157 33.46 -9.25 4.70
CA TRP A 157 33.97 -8.34 5.74
C TRP A 157 35.11 -8.97 6.54
N THR A 158 36.29 -8.35 6.49
CA THR A 158 37.53 -8.82 7.13
C THR A 158 38.01 -7.95 8.30
N GLY A 159 37.26 -6.90 8.63
CA GLY A 159 37.57 -5.94 9.70
C GLY A 159 38.03 -4.58 9.17
N PHE A 160 37.77 -3.52 9.94
CA PHE A 160 37.96 -2.14 9.46
C PHE A 160 39.42 -1.80 9.16
N ASN A 161 39.73 -1.49 7.90
CA ASN A 161 41.09 -1.26 7.39
C ASN A 161 41.98 -2.50 7.57
N ASN A 162 41.44 -3.71 7.37
CA ASN A 162 42.13 -4.99 7.56
C ASN A 162 41.81 -6.03 6.45
N PRO A 163 42.15 -5.76 5.17
CA PRO A 163 43.11 -4.76 4.70
C PRO A 163 42.52 -3.40 4.32
N ASN A 164 41.25 -3.35 3.90
CA ASN A 164 40.59 -2.17 3.35
C ASN A 164 39.34 -1.78 4.17
N VAL A 165 38.58 -0.79 3.70
CA VAL A 165 37.34 -0.29 4.36
C VAL A 165 36.09 -0.58 3.52
N ASN A 166 36.23 -1.48 2.56
CA ASN A 166 35.13 -2.09 1.82
C ASN A 166 34.31 -2.98 2.78
N ASP A 167 33.12 -3.36 2.37
CA ASP A 167 32.25 -4.32 3.07
C ASP A 167 31.83 -3.92 4.49
N ASP A 168 32.01 -2.65 4.84
CA ASP A 168 31.67 -2.07 6.14
C ASP A 168 30.15 -1.85 6.26
N ILE A 169 29.39 -2.94 6.17
CA ILE A 169 27.94 -2.97 6.05
C ILE A 169 27.35 -4.18 6.80
N VAL A 170 26.26 -3.93 7.53
CA VAL A 170 25.48 -4.94 8.25
C VAL A 170 23.99 -4.63 8.13
N VAL A 171 23.18 -5.67 7.90
CA VAL A 171 21.72 -5.62 8.02
C VAL A 171 21.33 -6.21 9.37
N LEU A 172 20.74 -5.38 10.24
CA LEU A 172 20.13 -5.82 11.49
C LEU A 172 18.68 -6.22 11.23
N GLU A 173 18.28 -7.40 11.70
CA GLU A 173 16.89 -7.85 11.76
C GLU A 173 16.30 -7.47 13.13
N LEU A 174 15.05 -7.00 13.18
CA LEU A 174 14.41 -6.47 14.40
C LEU A 174 13.36 -7.42 15.01
N ASN A 175 13.31 -7.45 16.35
CA ASN A 175 12.40 -8.30 17.13
C ASN A 175 10.91 -7.96 16.94
N GLU A 176 10.57 -6.70 16.72
CA GLU A 176 9.23 -6.22 16.37
C GLU A 176 9.24 -5.35 15.10
N ASP A 177 8.05 -5.12 14.55
CA ASP A 177 7.86 -4.22 13.41
C ASP A 177 8.23 -2.78 13.79
N LEU A 178 8.83 -2.05 12.87
CA LEU A 178 9.03 -0.61 12.99
C LEU A 178 7.68 0.12 13.15
N PRO A 179 7.64 1.23 13.91
CA PRO A 179 6.40 1.92 14.23
C PRO A 179 5.54 2.30 13.03
N ALA A 180 4.25 2.30 13.29
CA ALA A 180 3.21 2.96 12.51
C ALA A 180 3.68 4.28 11.89
N ASN A 181 3.53 4.40 10.57
CA ASN A 181 3.85 5.63 9.83
C ASN A 181 5.29 6.15 10.01
N LEU A 182 6.27 5.28 10.28
CA LEU A 182 7.69 5.60 10.15
C LEU A 182 8.12 5.57 8.67
N PRO A 183 8.92 6.54 8.20
CA PRO A 183 9.62 6.45 6.91
C PRO A 183 10.48 5.19 6.78
N ILE A 184 10.40 4.55 5.62
CA ILE A 184 11.22 3.38 5.24
C ILE A 184 11.79 3.67 3.85
N TYR A 185 13.10 3.77 3.77
CA TYR A 185 13.77 4.36 2.61
C TYR A 185 14.16 3.30 1.57
N PRO A 186 13.79 3.49 0.29
CA PRO A 186 14.29 2.63 -0.77
C PRO A 186 15.81 2.78 -0.94
N LEU A 187 16.49 1.69 -1.29
CA LEU A 187 17.89 1.75 -1.71
C LEU A 187 17.98 2.42 -3.09
N TYR A 188 19.06 3.16 -3.34
CA TYR A 188 19.37 3.67 -4.67
C TYR A 188 19.93 2.52 -5.51
N ARG A 189 19.27 2.21 -6.64
CA ARG A 189 19.60 1.03 -7.47
C ARG A 189 20.43 1.35 -8.71
N GLU A 190 20.84 2.61 -8.88
CA GLU A 190 21.73 3.08 -9.95
C GLU A 190 23.15 3.37 -9.45
N PRO A 191 24.18 3.38 -10.33
CA PRO A 191 25.50 3.87 -9.99
C PRO A 191 25.49 5.38 -9.66
N VAL A 192 26.05 5.75 -8.51
CA VAL A 192 26.28 7.15 -8.13
C VAL A 192 27.33 7.79 -9.04
N VAL A 193 27.09 9.03 -9.48
CA VAL A 193 27.96 9.79 -10.38
C VAL A 193 28.63 11.00 -9.70
N ASN A 194 29.62 11.58 -10.39
CA ASN A 194 30.48 12.60 -9.83
C ASN A 194 29.77 13.94 -9.61
N ASN A 195 29.80 14.43 -8.37
CA ASN A 195 29.04 15.55 -7.80
C ASN A 195 27.55 15.27 -7.57
N ASP A 196 27.14 14.01 -7.42
CA ASP A 196 25.83 13.72 -6.82
C ASP A 196 25.76 14.28 -5.40
N ARG A 197 24.64 14.94 -5.09
CA ARG A 197 24.40 15.58 -3.80
C ARG A 197 23.86 14.56 -2.81
N PHE A 198 24.70 14.20 -1.84
CA PHE A 198 24.34 13.35 -0.73
C PHE A 198 23.74 14.17 0.41
N TYR A 199 22.61 13.72 0.94
CA TYR A 199 21.98 14.19 2.16
C TYR A 199 22.34 13.21 3.28
N MET A 200 23.14 13.67 4.25
CA MET A 200 23.71 12.84 5.31
C MET A 200 22.93 13.04 6.60
N VAL A 201 22.68 11.94 7.33
CA VAL A 201 21.94 11.95 8.61
C VAL A 201 22.66 11.08 9.65
N GLY A 202 22.61 11.47 10.93
CA GLY A 202 23.11 10.65 12.04
C GLY A 202 23.00 11.30 13.43
N TYR A 203 23.55 10.64 14.46
CA TYR A 203 23.34 10.91 15.89
C TYR A 203 24.62 11.10 16.72
N GLY A 204 25.78 11.06 16.07
CA GLY A 204 27.08 11.12 16.69
C GLY A 204 27.48 12.51 17.17
N ARG A 205 28.79 12.67 17.37
CA ARG A 205 29.45 13.91 17.78
C ARG A 205 29.23 15.02 16.74
N SER A 206 29.51 16.25 17.13
CA SER A 206 29.45 17.38 16.21
C SER A 206 30.44 18.47 16.60
N GLY A 207 30.58 19.48 15.76
CA GLY A 207 31.59 20.51 15.87
C GLY A 207 31.43 21.58 14.80
N ASP A 208 32.46 22.40 14.63
CA ASP A 208 32.57 23.34 13.52
C ASP A 208 33.88 23.11 12.75
N GLY A 209 33.92 23.52 11.47
CA GLY A 209 35.07 23.32 10.58
C GLY A 209 36.38 24.03 10.97
N ILE A 210 36.42 24.79 12.07
CA ILE A 210 37.58 25.56 12.54
C ILE A 210 38.12 25.03 13.89
N ASN A 211 37.24 24.74 14.84
CA ASN A 211 37.58 24.25 16.19
C ASN A 211 37.45 22.72 16.31
N GLY A 212 36.74 22.08 15.39
CA GLY A 212 36.44 20.65 15.40
C GLY A 212 35.42 20.25 16.47
N TYR A 213 35.57 19.04 17.02
CA TYR A 213 34.53 18.41 17.86
C TYR A 213 34.35 19.12 19.20
N THR A 214 33.31 19.96 19.27
CA THR A 214 32.88 20.67 20.48
C THR A 214 31.66 20.03 21.15
N THR A 215 30.96 19.13 20.44
CA THR A 215 29.69 18.52 20.86
C THR A 215 29.80 16.99 20.87
N ASN A 216 29.25 16.34 21.91
CA ASN A 216 29.24 14.89 22.03
C ASN A 216 28.08 14.21 21.27
N ALA A 217 28.23 12.90 21.06
CA ALA A 217 27.19 12.05 20.51
C ALA A 217 25.96 11.95 21.42
N SER A 218 24.79 11.70 20.83
CA SER A 218 23.54 11.54 21.57
C SER A 218 22.52 10.75 20.79
N PHE A 219 22.05 9.65 21.38
CA PHE A 219 20.97 8.81 20.84
C PHE A 219 19.65 9.57 20.54
N SER A 220 19.51 10.82 21.01
CA SER A 220 18.30 11.64 20.81
C SER A 220 18.52 12.99 20.13
N VAL A 221 19.70 13.25 19.54
CA VAL A 221 19.97 14.49 18.79
C VAL A 221 20.44 14.13 17.38
N LYS A 222 19.46 13.84 16.53
CA LYS A 222 19.67 13.64 15.10
C LYS A 222 20.17 14.93 14.45
N ARG A 223 21.13 14.81 13.55
CA ARG A 223 21.65 15.92 12.74
C ARG A 223 21.67 15.58 11.26
N THR A 224 21.65 16.62 10.46
CA THR A 224 21.64 16.55 9.00
C THR A 224 22.70 17.48 8.39
N GLY A 225 23.13 17.14 7.18
CA GLY A 225 24.01 17.96 6.36
C GLY A 225 24.04 17.43 4.94
N GLN A 226 24.82 18.06 4.06
CA GLN A 226 24.98 17.58 2.69
C GLN A 226 26.45 17.58 2.29
N ASN A 227 26.82 16.73 1.34
CA ASN A 227 28.10 16.83 0.64
C ASN A 227 27.97 16.30 -0.81
N LEU A 228 29.06 16.28 -1.58
CA LEU A 228 29.13 15.83 -2.96
C LEU A 228 29.94 14.54 -3.07
N ALA A 229 29.45 13.53 -3.79
CA ALA A 229 30.24 12.33 -4.08
C ALA A 229 31.26 12.63 -5.20
N GLN A 230 32.55 12.76 -4.87
CA GLN A 230 33.57 13.31 -5.78
C GLN A 230 34.73 12.35 -6.11
N SER A 231 34.96 11.32 -5.28
CA SER A 231 36.07 10.39 -5.50
C SER A 231 35.67 8.96 -5.18
N PHE A 232 35.75 8.11 -6.19
CA PHE A 232 35.26 6.75 -6.14
C PHE A 232 36.41 5.73 -6.12
N SER A 233 36.16 4.54 -5.59
CA SER A 233 37.06 3.39 -5.73
C SER A 233 36.27 2.11 -5.85
N GLY A 234 36.78 1.20 -6.67
CA GLY A 234 36.24 -0.13 -6.81
C GLY A 234 36.79 -1.12 -5.79
N ASP A 235 36.14 -2.26 -5.82
CA ASP A 235 36.41 -3.55 -5.19
C ASP A 235 37.90 -3.96 -5.03
N ASP A 236 38.25 -4.60 -3.92
CA ASP A 236 39.52 -5.33 -3.73
C ASP A 236 39.48 -6.84 -4.05
N GLU A 237 38.30 -7.43 -4.21
CA GLU A 237 38.03 -8.79 -4.71
C GLU A 237 37.95 -8.83 -6.26
N PHE A 238 37.94 -7.66 -6.90
CA PHE A 238 37.99 -7.41 -8.36
C PHE A 238 36.74 -7.83 -9.18
N SER A 239 35.53 -7.85 -8.60
CA SER A 239 34.25 -7.98 -9.32
C SER A 239 34.05 -6.93 -10.42
N GLY A 240 34.55 -5.71 -10.18
CA GLY A 240 34.47 -4.57 -11.08
C GLY A 240 33.43 -3.51 -10.71
N SER A 241 32.70 -3.70 -9.61
CA SER A 241 31.79 -2.70 -9.04
C SER A 241 32.53 -1.50 -8.42
N THR A 242 31.80 -0.43 -8.16
CA THR A 242 32.28 0.74 -7.40
C THR A 242 31.63 0.74 -6.02
N GLU A 243 32.41 0.44 -4.98
CA GLU A 243 31.90 0.30 -3.61
C GLU A 243 32.17 1.52 -2.76
N LEU A 244 33.30 2.20 -2.91
CA LEU A 244 33.66 3.32 -2.02
C LEU A 244 33.39 4.67 -2.67
N PHE A 245 32.60 5.51 -2.01
CA PHE A 245 32.53 6.95 -2.30
C PHE A 245 33.35 7.75 -1.29
N ARG A 246 33.82 8.92 -1.72
CA ARG A 246 34.51 9.92 -0.89
C ARG A 246 34.15 11.33 -1.30
N PHE A 247 34.22 12.21 -0.31
CA PHE A 247 33.97 13.64 -0.40
C PHE A 247 35.05 14.41 0.36
N ASP A 248 35.18 15.71 0.11
CA ASP A 248 35.91 16.65 0.98
C ASP A 248 35.00 17.71 1.63
N PHE A 249 35.56 18.40 2.61
CA PHE A 249 34.91 19.46 3.36
C PHE A 249 35.57 20.80 3.04
N ASP A 250 35.27 21.34 1.86
CA ASP A 250 35.79 22.57 1.27
C ASP A 250 35.69 23.77 2.22
N GLY A 251 34.51 23.95 2.82
CA GLY A 251 34.15 25.16 3.53
C GLY A 251 34.06 26.40 2.63
N PRO A 252 33.91 27.61 3.21
CA PRO A 252 33.43 28.82 2.52
C PRO A 252 34.32 29.39 1.40
N PHE A 253 35.47 28.79 1.08
CA PHE A 253 36.47 29.37 0.18
C PHE A 253 36.98 28.47 -0.99
N GLY A 254 36.41 27.28 -1.18
CA GLY A 254 36.46 26.57 -2.47
C GLY A 254 36.97 25.11 -2.45
N GLY A 255 36.85 24.48 -3.64
CA GLY A 255 36.87 23.03 -3.96
C GLY A 255 38.04 22.13 -3.54
N GLY A 256 38.56 22.26 -2.32
CA GLY A 256 39.21 21.16 -1.61
C GLY A 256 40.43 20.50 -2.29
N ILE A 257 40.47 19.18 -2.20
CA ILE A 257 41.51 18.26 -2.67
C ILE A 257 41.01 17.34 -3.80
N TYR A 258 39.71 17.05 -3.86
CA TYR A 258 39.05 16.30 -4.94
C TYR A 258 38.54 17.20 -6.07
N GLY A 259 38.30 18.48 -5.79
CA GLY A 259 37.77 19.43 -6.76
C GLY A 259 36.24 19.48 -6.73
N GLY A 260 35.68 20.68 -6.85
CA GLY A 260 34.25 20.89 -6.81
C GLY A 260 33.88 22.36 -6.67
N ALA A 261 32.61 22.58 -6.35
CA ALA A 261 32.13 23.83 -5.80
C ALA A 261 31.48 23.51 -4.45
N THR A 262 32.02 24.11 -3.38
CA THR A 262 31.48 24.01 -2.02
C THR A 262 29.96 24.19 -2.00
N LEU A 263 29.27 23.39 -1.17
CA LEU A 263 27.84 23.54 -0.93
C LEU A 263 27.50 24.76 -0.07
N GLY A 264 28.51 25.41 0.53
CA GLY A 264 28.35 26.56 1.42
C GLY A 264 28.47 26.19 2.90
N ASN A 265 28.89 27.17 3.71
CA ASN A 265 29.24 27.00 5.12
C ASN A 265 28.10 26.40 5.98
N ASP A 266 26.85 26.72 5.65
CA ASP A 266 25.64 26.31 6.37
C ASP A 266 24.99 25.02 5.85
N ILE A 267 25.56 24.39 4.82
CA ILE A 267 25.01 23.19 4.17
C ILE A 267 26.01 22.03 4.21
N GLU A 268 27.26 22.30 3.84
CA GLU A 268 28.29 21.28 3.68
C GLU A 268 28.65 20.61 5.01
N THR A 269 28.95 19.31 5.04
CA THR A 269 29.21 18.56 6.28
C THR A 269 30.39 17.61 6.20
N GLN A 270 30.92 17.27 7.37
CA GLN A 270 31.97 16.28 7.59
C GLN A 270 31.63 15.41 8.81
N LEU A 271 32.33 14.29 8.95
CA LEU A 271 32.14 13.26 9.96
C LEU A 271 33.17 13.44 11.16
N GLY A 272 33.05 12.69 12.28
CA GLY A 272 33.43 13.06 13.65
C GLY A 272 33.18 12.15 14.91
N GLY A 273 32.28 11.17 14.90
CA GLY A 273 32.19 10.05 15.86
C GLY A 273 30.78 9.63 16.29
N GLY A 274 30.20 8.58 15.67
CA GLY A 274 28.86 8.04 15.95
C GLY A 274 27.79 8.12 14.82
N ASP A 275 28.13 8.60 13.61
CA ASP A 275 27.26 8.43 12.42
C ASP A 275 27.71 7.27 11.53
N SER A 276 28.69 6.49 11.99
CA SER A 276 29.01 5.18 11.42
C SER A 276 27.73 4.40 11.13
N GLY A 277 27.50 4.03 9.87
CA GLY A 277 26.31 3.34 9.39
C GLY A 277 25.07 4.20 9.12
N GLY A 278 25.10 5.50 9.44
CA GLY A 278 24.06 6.45 9.06
C GLY A 278 24.01 6.65 7.54
N PRO A 279 22.87 7.09 6.98
CA PRO A 279 22.68 7.13 5.53
C PRO A 279 23.37 8.32 4.86
N SER A 280 23.78 8.09 3.62
CA SER A 280 23.89 9.10 2.58
C SER A 280 22.78 8.87 1.55
N PHE A 281 21.79 9.76 1.49
CA PHE A 281 20.68 9.71 0.53
C PHE A 281 20.97 10.55 -0.72
N VAL A 282 20.48 10.12 -1.88
CA VAL A 282 20.28 10.99 -3.05
C VAL A 282 18.80 11.34 -3.19
N SER A 283 18.49 12.40 -3.94
CA SER A 283 17.11 12.69 -4.33
C SER A 283 16.82 12.12 -5.72
N HIS A 284 15.84 11.24 -5.81
CA HIS A 284 15.41 10.53 -7.02
C HIS A 284 13.88 10.50 -7.04
N ASP A 285 13.25 10.84 -8.17
CA ASP A 285 11.79 10.94 -8.35
C ASP A 285 11.03 11.69 -7.24
N GLY A 286 11.67 12.71 -6.65
CA GLY A 286 11.11 13.54 -5.57
C GLY A 286 11.25 12.96 -4.16
N GLN A 287 11.77 11.73 -4.04
CA GLN A 287 12.00 11.00 -2.79
C GLN A 287 13.47 10.98 -2.39
N PHE A 288 13.78 10.38 -1.23
CA PHE A 288 15.15 10.13 -0.76
C PHE A 288 15.48 8.63 -0.83
N HIS A 289 16.42 8.25 -1.71
CA HIS A 289 16.90 6.88 -1.84
C HIS A 289 18.28 6.75 -1.16
N GLN A 290 18.50 5.72 -0.34
CA GLN A 290 19.79 5.52 0.32
C GLN A 290 20.82 4.99 -0.67
N ALA A 291 21.79 5.83 -1.04
CA ALA A 291 22.84 5.55 -2.00
C ALA A 291 24.17 5.13 -1.36
N GLY A 292 24.35 5.40 -0.06
CA GLY A 292 25.51 4.95 0.68
C GLY A 292 25.32 4.95 2.19
N LEU A 293 26.34 4.46 2.89
CA LEU A 293 26.51 4.56 4.33
C LEU A 293 27.64 5.55 4.64
N ASN A 294 27.55 6.20 5.80
CA ASN A 294 28.59 7.06 6.32
C ASN A 294 29.51 6.19 7.18
N ASN A 295 30.73 5.90 6.74
CA ASN A 295 31.61 4.94 7.42
C ASN A 295 32.86 5.58 8.02
N PHE A 296 33.60 6.37 7.25
CA PHE A 296 34.98 6.74 7.59
C PHE A 296 35.31 8.22 7.39
N THR A 297 36.41 8.64 7.99
CA THR A 297 37.03 9.95 7.77
C THR A 297 38.53 9.87 7.55
N ILE A 298 39.06 10.91 6.90
CA ILE A 298 40.48 11.11 6.68
C ILE A 298 40.81 12.55 7.09
N THR A 299 41.68 12.73 8.08
CA THR A 299 42.13 14.05 8.59
C THR A 299 41.00 14.96 9.13
N ALA A 300 39.85 14.40 9.51
CA ALA A 300 38.67 15.12 10.01
C ALA A 300 38.89 15.80 11.38
N PRO A 301 38.11 16.86 11.71
CA PRO A 301 36.93 17.37 11.00
C PRO A 301 37.08 18.73 10.33
N LEU A 302 38.27 19.32 10.37
CA LEU A 302 38.45 20.71 9.92
C LEU A 302 38.24 20.84 8.41
N PHE A 303 37.98 22.05 7.91
CA PHE A 303 37.93 22.28 6.46
C PHE A 303 39.21 21.80 5.76
N GLY A 304 39.07 21.23 4.56
CA GLY A 304 40.12 20.52 3.82
C GLY A 304 40.30 19.04 4.23
N SER A 305 39.51 18.54 5.18
CA SER A 305 39.44 17.10 5.48
C SER A 305 38.50 16.34 4.55
N ARG A 306 38.49 15.00 4.63
CA ARG A 306 37.70 14.12 3.75
C ARG A 306 36.90 13.09 4.53
N GLY A 307 35.81 12.61 3.94
CA GLY A 307 35.01 11.50 4.47
C GLY A 307 34.55 10.57 3.36
N GLY A 308 33.76 9.57 3.72
CA GLY A 308 33.18 8.63 2.77
C GLY A 308 32.61 7.38 3.42
N GLY A 309 32.28 6.41 2.58
CA GLY A 309 31.79 5.11 3.00
C GLY A 309 31.42 4.22 1.83
N VAL A 310 30.65 3.17 2.11
CA VAL A 310 30.21 2.18 1.13
C VAL A 310 28.96 2.65 0.37
N LEU A 311 28.87 2.30 -0.91
CA LEU A 311 27.75 2.57 -1.81
C LEU A 311 26.79 1.37 -1.78
N THR A 312 25.52 1.61 -1.42
CA THR A 312 24.50 0.55 -1.30
C THR A 312 24.27 -0.20 -2.61
N TYR A 313 24.44 0.48 -3.75
CA TYR A 313 24.30 -0.09 -5.09
C TYR A 313 25.17 -1.35 -5.31
N ALA A 314 26.39 -1.39 -4.76
CA ALA A 314 27.29 -2.53 -4.95
C ALA A 314 26.84 -3.78 -4.16
N TYR A 315 26.10 -3.58 -3.06
CA TYR A 315 25.69 -4.61 -2.12
C TYR A 315 24.22 -5.05 -2.29
N LEU A 316 23.51 -4.55 -3.30
CA LEU A 316 22.06 -4.77 -3.46
C LEU A 316 21.68 -6.24 -3.42
N ASP A 317 22.32 -7.11 -4.20
CA ASP A 317 21.95 -8.53 -4.26
C ASP A 317 22.17 -9.25 -2.92
N TRP A 318 23.13 -8.80 -2.10
CA TRP A 318 23.30 -9.29 -0.74
C TRP A 318 22.24 -8.74 0.22
N ILE A 319 21.99 -7.42 0.24
CA ILE A 319 20.97 -6.79 1.10
C ILE A 319 19.58 -7.36 0.77
N ASP A 320 19.25 -7.45 -0.52
CA ASP A 320 18.04 -8.07 -1.06
C ASP A 320 17.93 -9.52 -0.54
N SER A 321 18.99 -10.34 -0.60
CA SER A 321 18.96 -11.73 -0.08
C SER A 321 18.84 -11.87 1.45
N VAL A 322 19.09 -10.82 2.23
CA VAL A 322 18.87 -10.80 3.68
C VAL A 322 17.46 -10.28 4.02
N THR A 323 17.00 -9.23 3.32
CA THR A 323 15.70 -8.63 3.56
C THR A 323 14.54 -9.46 3.00
N ASP A 324 14.78 -10.14 1.88
CA ASP A 324 13.83 -10.96 1.13
C ASP A 324 14.52 -12.27 0.67
N PRO A 325 14.74 -13.25 1.57
CA PRO A 325 15.48 -14.48 1.26
C PRO A 325 14.77 -15.41 0.26
N ASP A 326 13.46 -15.21 0.04
CA ASP A 326 12.63 -15.80 -1.01
C ASP A 326 12.43 -14.86 -2.22
N GLY A 327 13.02 -13.67 -2.19
CA GLY A 327 12.86 -12.61 -3.19
C GLY A 327 13.61 -12.86 -4.50
N VAL A 328 12.89 -12.82 -5.62
CA VAL A 328 13.43 -12.91 -6.98
C VAL A 328 13.06 -11.65 -7.75
N PHE A 329 14.07 -10.87 -8.12
CA PHE A 329 13.94 -9.47 -8.54
C PHE A 329 13.98 -9.31 -10.06
N TRP A 330 13.00 -8.61 -10.63
CA TRP A 330 12.98 -8.26 -12.05
C TRP A 330 14.12 -7.27 -12.37
N ALA A 331 14.81 -7.51 -13.49
CA ALA A 331 16.07 -6.86 -13.85
C ALA A 331 16.07 -6.20 -15.25
N ASP A 332 15.10 -6.53 -16.11
CA ASP A 332 14.98 -5.98 -17.47
C ASP A 332 14.19 -4.66 -17.43
N ASP A 333 14.76 -3.57 -17.97
CA ASP A 333 14.02 -2.30 -18.11
C ASP A 333 13.23 -2.19 -19.41
N ALA A 334 13.27 -3.24 -20.24
CA ALA A 334 12.35 -3.46 -21.35
C ALA A 334 11.21 -4.43 -20.99
N SER A 335 10.13 -4.38 -21.78
CA SER A 335 9.04 -5.36 -21.72
C SER A 335 9.52 -6.77 -22.10
N GLY A 336 9.12 -7.78 -21.33
CA GLY A 336 9.62 -9.15 -21.45
C GLY A 336 8.63 -10.24 -21.02
N GLY A 337 9.07 -11.50 -21.04
CA GLY A 337 8.24 -12.64 -20.63
C GLY A 337 8.53 -13.08 -19.20
N PHE A 338 7.50 -13.31 -18.38
CA PHE A 338 7.65 -13.66 -16.96
C PHE A 338 8.59 -14.87 -16.77
N ALA A 339 8.36 -15.97 -17.47
CA ALA A 339 9.14 -17.19 -17.35
C ALA A 339 10.54 -17.15 -18.01
N VAL A 340 11.01 -15.98 -18.47
CA VAL A 340 12.31 -15.83 -19.14
C VAL A 340 13.37 -15.47 -18.09
N GLY A 341 14.19 -16.46 -17.71
CA GLY A 341 15.16 -16.30 -16.61
C GLY A 341 16.12 -15.11 -16.74
N SER A 342 16.51 -14.72 -17.96
CA SER A 342 17.41 -13.57 -18.19
C SER A 342 16.81 -12.20 -17.82
N ASN A 343 15.50 -12.15 -17.56
CA ASN A 343 14.78 -10.93 -17.19
C ASN A 343 14.78 -10.69 -15.67
N TRP A 344 15.37 -11.61 -14.90
CA TRP A 344 15.45 -11.59 -13.44
C TRP A 344 16.91 -11.61 -12.99
N ARG A 345 17.18 -11.03 -11.81
CA ARG A 345 18.49 -11.15 -11.14
C ARG A 345 18.80 -12.63 -10.87
N GLY A 346 20.09 -12.99 -10.90
CA GLY A 346 20.51 -14.39 -10.87
C GLY A 346 20.23 -15.20 -12.15
N ASN A 347 19.60 -14.60 -13.19
CA ASN A 347 19.29 -15.25 -14.47
C ASN A 347 18.34 -16.48 -14.32
N ALA A 348 17.42 -16.44 -13.36
CA ALA A 348 16.40 -17.46 -13.11
C ALA A 348 15.05 -16.81 -12.75
N ALA A 349 13.96 -17.31 -13.33
CA ALA A 349 12.62 -16.83 -13.00
C ALA A 349 12.11 -17.46 -11.68
N PRO A 350 11.17 -16.80 -10.96
CA PRO A 350 10.68 -17.26 -9.66
C PRO A 350 10.14 -18.70 -9.68
N GLY A 351 10.42 -19.46 -8.63
CA GLY A 351 9.78 -20.73 -8.27
C GLY A 351 8.49 -20.54 -7.49
N SER A 352 7.77 -21.64 -7.21
CA SER A 352 6.43 -21.56 -6.59
C SER A 352 6.41 -21.23 -5.10
N ALA A 353 7.57 -21.12 -4.46
CA ALA A 353 7.70 -20.72 -3.05
C ALA A 353 8.21 -19.27 -2.92
N ASP A 354 8.45 -18.60 -4.05
CA ASP A 354 9.28 -17.41 -4.14
C ASP A 354 8.40 -16.14 -4.16
N HIS A 355 9.04 -14.99 -3.91
CA HIS A 355 8.45 -13.66 -3.95
C HIS A 355 8.91 -12.91 -5.22
N ALA A 356 7.98 -12.72 -6.16
CA ALA A 356 8.25 -12.03 -7.43
C ALA A 356 8.28 -10.50 -7.24
N ILE A 357 9.47 -9.90 -7.28
CA ILE A 357 9.68 -8.49 -6.91
C ILE A 357 9.95 -7.63 -8.16
N PHE A 358 9.20 -6.54 -8.30
CA PHE A 358 9.33 -5.55 -9.38
C PHE A 358 9.74 -4.18 -8.81
N THR A 359 10.90 -3.67 -9.22
CA THR A 359 11.53 -2.45 -8.67
C THR A 359 12.06 -1.48 -9.74
N VAL A 360 11.70 -1.64 -11.02
CA VAL A 360 12.30 -0.86 -12.12
C VAL A 360 11.53 0.44 -12.35
N THR A 361 12.21 1.58 -12.20
CA THR A 361 11.64 2.94 -12.31
C THR A 361 11.83 3.59 -13.68
N ASN A 362 12.92 3.27 -14.41
CA ASN A 362 13.38 3.93 -15.64
C ASN A 362 12.27 4.34 -16.64
N THR A 363 11.41 3.38 -17.00
CA THR A 363 10.28 3.57 -17.92
C THR A 363 9.18 2.54 -17.63
N PRO A 364 7.90 2.84 -17.94
CA PRO A 364 6.83 1.85 -17.84
C PRO A 364 7.05 0.66 -18.77
N TYR A 365 6.86 -0.56 -18.25
CA TYR A 365 7.17 -1.81 -18.96
C TYR A 365 6.08 -2.87 -18.80
N THR A 366 6.11 -3.90 -19.66
CA THR A 366 5.12 -4.97 -19.72
C THR A 366 5.75 -6.33 -19.46
N VAL A 367 5.22 -7.08 -18.51
CA VAL A 367 5.60 -8.45 -18.20
C VAL A 367 4.50 -9.37 -18.74
N SER A 368 4.88 -10.27 -19.66
CA SER A 368 3.94 -11.11 -20.42
C SER A 368 3.96 -12.57 -19.94
N PHE A 369 2.78 -13.14 -19.71
CA PHE A 369 2.61 -14.46 -19.11
C PHE A 369 2.21 -15.49 -20.17
N ALA A 370 3.19 -16.08 -20.86
CA ALA A 370 2.90 -17.03 -21.96
C ALA A 370 2.24 -18.36 -21.53
N ALA A 371 2.30 -18.69 -20.23
CA ALA A 371 1.71 -19.83 -19.56
C ALA A 371 1.35 -19.46 -18.11
N ASP A 372 0.46 -20.24 -17.49
CA ASP A 372 -0.01 -19.99 -16.12
C ASP A 372 1.16 -20.03 -15.11
N GLN A 373 1.17 -19.10 -14.15
CA GLN A 373 2.22 -18.96 -13.12
C GLN A 373 1.64 -19.10 -11.71
N THR A 374 2.45 -19.52 -10.75
CA THR A 374 2.04 -19.70 -9.35
C THR A 374 3.24 -19.44 -8.45
N HIS A 375 3.16 -18.42 -7.59
CA HIS A 375 4.22 -18.00 -6.66
C HIS A 375 3.64 -17.75 -5.26
N ALA A 376 4.49 -17.62 -4.25
CA ALA A 376 4.02 -17.30 -2.90
C ALA A 376 3.51 -15.86 -2.84
N ARG A 377 4.35 -14.90 -3.25
CA ARG A 377 4.07 -13.46 -3.18
C ARG A 377 4.46 -12.76 -4.48
N ALA A 378 3.88 -11.58 -4.70
CA ALA A 378 4.42 -10.60 -5.64
C ALA A 378 4.41 -9.20 -5.04
N SER A 379 5.38 -8.36 -5.41
CA SER A 379 5.35 -6.95 -5.04
C SER A 379 5.83 -6.03 -6.13
N VAL A 380 5.01 -5.03 -6.46
CA VAL A 380 5.40 -3.90 -7.29
C VAL A 380 5.89 -2.82 -6.35
N ARG A 381 7.17 -2.88 -5.99
CA ARG A 381 7.76 -2.05 -4.93
C ARG A 381 7.89 -0.60 -5.35
N GLN A 382 8.27 -0.34 -6.59
CA GLN A 382 8.43 0.98 -7.20
C GLN A 382 8.24 0.89 -8.73
N GLY A 383 7.96 2.03 -9.38
CA GLY A 383 7.91 2.13 -10.85
C GLY A 383 6.53 1.82 -11.44
N GLN A 384 6.47 1.48 -12.74
CA GLN A 384 5.20 1.24 -13.45
C GLN A 384 5.27 -0.05 -14.28
N VAL A 385 4.49 -1.06 -13.90
CA VAL A 385 4.47 -2.37 -14.57
C VAL A 385 3.05 -2.75 -15.02
N THR A 386 2.96 -3.29 -16.23
CA THR A 386 1.77 -3.96 -16.74
C THR A 386 1.99 -5.47 -16.74
N TRP A 387 1.12 -6.23 -16.09
CA TRP A 387 1.03 -7.68 -16.22
C TRP A 387 0.04 -8.03 -17.34
N ASP A 388 0.58 -8.34 -18.51
CA ASP A 388 -0.14 -8.84 -19.67
C ASP A 388 -0.28 -10.36 -19.53
N LEU A 389 -1.44 -10.82 -19.06
CA LEU A 389 -1.66 -12.20 -18.66
C LEU A 389 -1.90 -13.14 -19.86
N GLN A 390 -2.09 -12.63 -21.09
CA GLN A 390 -2.20 -13.41 -22.35
C GLN A 390 -3.14 -14.64 -22.30
N GLY A 391 -4.28 -14.49 -21.62
CA GLY A 391 -5.30 -15.52 -21.39
C GLY A 391 -4.89 -16.58 -20.36
N ARG A 392 -4.02 -16.25 -19.41
CA ARG A 392 -3.50 -17.15 -18.34
C ARG A 392 -3.98 -16.78 -16.96
N THR A 393 -3.81 -17.71 -16.03
CA THR A 393 -3.92 -17.46 -14.59
C THR A 393 -2.54 -17.15 -13.99
N TYR A 394 -2.46 -16.10 -13.18
CA TYR A 394 -1.34 -15.84 -12.27
C TYR A 394 -1.83 -15.98 -10.82
N THR A 395 -1.39 -17.05 -10.15
CA THR A 395 -1.76 -17.34 -8.75
C THR A 395 -0.70 -16.85 -7.75
N LEU A 396 -1.16 -16.21 -6.68
CA LEU A 396 -0.36 -15.72 -5.55
C LEU A 396 -0.91 -16.31 -4.25
N ASP A 397 -0.19 -17.28 -3.68
CA ASP A 397 -0.74 -18.23 -2.70
C ASP A 397 -0.43 -17.93 -1.22
N ALA A 398 0.33 -16.87 -0.89
CA ALA A 398 0.65 -16.53 0.50
C ALA A 398 -0.57 -16.03 1.30
N ALA A 399 -0.90 -16.74 2.38
CA ALA A 399 -2.12 -16.53 3.16
C ALA A 399 -1.95 -15.61 4.40
N SER A 400 -0.87 -14.83 4.47
CA SER A 400 -0.69 -13.86 5.57
C SER A 400 -1.36 -12.53 5.24
N GLU A 401 -1.81 -11.82 6.28
CA GLU A 401 -2.24 -10.42 6.17
C GLU A 401 -1.11 -9.43 6.51
N THR A 402 -0.08 -9.87 7.26
CA THR A 402 1.16 -9.10 7.47
C THR A 402 2.02 -9.06 6.21
N ASP A 403 2.07 -10.19 5.50
CA ASP A 403 2.91 -10.46 4.32
C ASP A 403 2.00 -10.91 3.17
N PRO A 404 1.19 -9.99 2.62
CA PRO A 404 0.13 -10.33 1.67
C PRO A 404 0.67 -10.95 0.37
N SER A 405 -0.20 -11.71 -0.26
CA SER A 405 0.05 -12.36 -1.57
C SER A 405 0.44 -11.35 -2.66
N LEU A 406 -0.09 -10.13 -2.58
CA LEU A 406 0.25 -9.02 -3.47
C LEU A 406 0.40 -7.72 -2.69
N THR A 407 1.50 -7.00 -2.93
CA THR A 407 1.71 -5.61 -2.48
C THR A 407 1.97 -4.70 -3.68
N VAL A 408 1.24 -3.58 -3.77
CA VAL A 408 1.54 -2.47 -4.70
C VAL A 408 2.02 -1.28 -3.86
N LEU A 409 3.26 -0.85 -4.12
CA LEU A 409 4.14 -0.02 -3.28
C LEU A 409 4.56 -0.72 -1.98
N GLU A 410 5.85 -1.03 -1.79
CA GLU A 410 6.38 -1.68 -0.57
C GLU A 410 7.27 -0.75 0.31
N TYR A 411 7.65 0.41 -0.22
CA TYR A 411 8.50 1.44 0.39
C TYR A 411 8.02 2.84 -0.02
N GLU A 412 8.56 3.92 0.57
CA GLU A 412 8.21 5.29 0.16
C GLU A 412 8.42 5.54 -1.36
N GLY A 413 7.50 6.29 -1.97
CA GLY A 413 7.54 6.67 -3.39
C GLY A 413 6.25 6.38 -4.15
N GLN A 414 6.39 5.99 -5.41
CA GLN A 414 5.26 5.71 -6.31
C GLN A 414 5.41 4.32 -6.95
N ALA A 415 4.29 3.59 -7.03
CA ALA A 415 4.20 2.31 -7.72
C ALA A 415 2.87 2.17 -8.44
N SER A 416 2.91 1.69 -9.69
CA SER A 416 1.73 1.41 -10.50
C SER A 416 1.74 -0.02 -11.03
N LEU A 417 0.67 -0.75 -10.74
CA LEU A 417 0.37 -2.07 -11.31
C LEU A 417 -0.85 -1.96 -12.23
N THR A 418 -0.71 -2.37 -13.48
CA THR A 418 -1.84 -2.62 -14.40
C THR A 418 -1.93 -4.11 -14.70
N VAL A 419 -3.14 -4.68 -14.70
CA VAL A 419 -3.39 -6.10 -15.02
C VAL A 419 -4.39 -6.19 -16.18
N THR A 420 -4.07 -7.00 -17.20
CA THR A 420 -4.88 -7.15 -18.43
C THR A 420 -4.84 -8.57 -19.00
N ASP A 421 -5.92 -8.99 -19.66
CA ASP A 421 -6.04 -10.19 -20.50
C ASP A 421 -5.72 -11.52 -19.79
N GLY A 422 -6.46 -11.87 -18.75
CA GLY A 422 -6.31 -13.12 -17.99
C GLY A 422 -6.80 -13.01 -16.55
N GLU A 423 -6.53 -14.00 -15.72
CA GLU A 423 -6.96 -14.05 -14.32
C GLU A 423 -5.78 -13.82 -13.36
N LEU A 424 -5.88 -12.80 -12.51
CA LEU A 424 -5.10 -12.70 -11.28
C LEU A 424 -5.83 -13.45 -10.17
N ALA A 425 -5.23 -14.49 -9.60
CA ALA A 425 -5.75 -15.18 -8.42
C ALA A 425 -4.85 -14.87 -7.23
N SER A 426 -5.44 -14.40 -6.13
CA SER A 426 -4.71 -13.86 -4.98
C SER A 426 -5.45 -14.13 -3.67
N ARG A 427 -4.77 -13.89 -2.54
CA ARG A 427 -5.34 -14.02 -1.20
C ARG A 427 -5.64 -12.64 -0.62
N SER A 428 -4.93 -12.23 0.43
CA SER A 428 -4.93 -10.84 0.90
C SER A 428 -4.01 -9.99 0.03
N VAL A 429 -4.41 -8.74 -0.22
CA VAL A 429 -3.76 -7.81 -1.15
C VAL A 429 -3.68 -6.43 -0.53
N ARG A 430 -2.58 -5.71 -0.78
CA ARG A 430 -2.33 -4.36 -0.27
C ARG A 430 -1.97 -3.39 -1.39
N ILE A 431 -2.64 -2.24 -1.42
CA ILE A 431 -2.46 -1.17 -2.40
C ILE A 431 -2.16 0.11 -1.62
N GLU A 432 -0.85 0.37 -1.44
CA GLU A 432 -0.16 1.39 -0.63
C GLU A 432 0.90 0.72 0.26
N SER A 433 2.09 1.31 0.41
CA SER A 433 2.81 1.28 1.68
C SER A 433 3.83 2.41 1.86
N GLY A 434 3.72 3.10 2.99
CA GLY A 434 4.68 4.10 3.46
C GLY A 434 4.07 5.50 3.53
N PRO A 435 4.36 6.29 4.58
CA PRO A 435 3.94 7.69 4.69
C PRO A 435 4.17 8.50 3.41
N GLY A 436 3.12 9.11 2.87
CA GLY A 436 3.22 9.92 1.65
C GLY A 436 3.54 9.11 0.37
N GLY A 437 3.53 7.78 0.45
CA GLY A 437 3.54 6.90 -0.71
C GLY A 437 2.24 6.98 -1.50
N GLN A 438 2.32 6.71 -2.81
CA GLN A 438 1.16 6.64 -3.70
C GLN A 438 1.20 5.35 -4.54
N ALA A 439 0.25 4.47 -4.28
CA ALA A 439 0.03 3.24 -5.04
C ALA A 439 -1.19 3.37 -5.95
N THR A 440 -1.07 2.89 -7.18
CA THR A 440 -2.22 2.73 -8.09
C THR A 440 -2.28 1.29 -8.61
N MET A 441 -3.40 0.61 -8.43
CA MET A 441 -3.66 -0.71 -9.01
C MET A 441 -4.83 -0.61 -9.98
N LEU A 442 -4.64 -1.08 -11.21
CA LEU A 442 -5.58 -0.97 -12.31
C LEU A 442 -5.91 -2.36 -12.86
N ILE A 443 -7.17 -2.79 -12.77
CA ILE A 443 -7.67 -3.98 -13.47
C ILE A 443 -8.51 -3.50 -14.66
N SER A 444 -8.17 -3.95 -15.87
CA SER A 444 -8.78 -3.40 -17.10
C SER A 444 -8.97 -4.46 -18.18
N GLY A 445 -10.17 -4.54 -18.75
CA GLY A 445 -10.47 -5.28 -19.99
C GLY A 445 -11.48 -6.44 -19.82
N PRO A 446 -12.29 -6.76 -20.84
CA PRO A 446 -13.36 -7.76 -20.78
C PRO A 446 -12.88 -9.22 -20.71
N ALA A 447 -11.57 -9.45 -20.84
CA ALA A 447 -10.93 -10.75 -20.64
C ALA A 447 -10.12 -10.79 -19.33
N THR A 448 -10.23 -9.76 -18.49
CA THR A 448 -9.43 -9.59 -17.28
C THR A 448 -10.27 -9.87 -16.04
N ALA A 449 -9.86 -10.88 -15.28
CA ALA A 449 -10.46 -11.25 -14.00
C ALA A 449 -9.47 -11.05 -12.85
N TRP A 450 -9.98 -10.71 -11.67
CA TRP A 450 -9.22 -10.73 -10.42
C TRP A 450 -10.04 -11.39 -9.30
N THR A 451 -9.50 -12.44 -8.71
CA THR A 451 -10.05 -13.09 -7.52
C THR A 451 -9.14 -12.83 -6.31
N ALA A 452 -9.73 -12.40 -5.20
CA ALA A 452 -9.08 -12.28 -3.90
C ALA A 452 -9.82 -13.17 -2.89
N ASP A 453 -9.17 -14.25 -2.41
CA ASP A 453 -9.75 -15.15 -1.40
C ASP A 453 -9.62 -14.60 0.04
N GLY A 454 -8.79 -13.57 0.23
CA GLY A 454 -8.62 -12.82 1.47
C GLY A 454 -9.13 -11.37 1.36
N SER A 455 -8.55 -10.50 2.19
CA SER A 455 -8.95 -9.09 2.33
C SER A 455 -8.11 -8.17 1.43
N VAL A 456 -8.72 -7.11 0.90
CA VAL A 456 -8.05 -6.11 0.06
C VAL A 456 -7.96 -4.79 0.82
N TYR A 457 -6.74 -4.28 1.01
CA TYR A 457 -6.44 -3.08 1.77
C TYR A 457 -6.01 -1.93 0.84
N VAL A 458 -6.72 -0.81 0.88
CA VAL A 458 -6.51 0.35 0.01
C VAL A 458 -6.19 1.58 0.87
N GLY A 459 -4.98 2.14 0.73
CA GLY A 459 -4.50 3.29 1.54
C GLY A 459 -3.90 2.93 2.91
N GLY A 460 -3.59 1.66 3.14
CA GLY A 460 -3.07 1.15 4.42
C GLY A 460 -2.81 -0.35 4.38
N ASP A 461 -2.61 -0.97 5.56
CA ASP A 461 -2.58 -2.43 5.73
C ASP A 461 -3.80 -2.94 6.54
N HIS A 462 -3.69 -4.13 7.14
CA HIS A 462 -4.74 -4.73 7.95
C HIS A 462 -4.95 -4.06 9.32
N ASP A 463 -3.94 -3.37 9.85
CA ASP A 463 -3.99 -2.69 11.15
C ASP A 463 -4.37 -1.21 11.00
N GLU A 464 -3.77 -0.52 10.01
CA GLU A 464 -3.78 0.94 9.96
C GLU A 464 -3.65 1.58 8.56
N ALA A 465 -4.18 2.80 8.44
CA ALA A 465 -3.93 3.72 7.31
C ALA A 465 -2.48 4.22 7.30
N ARG A 466 -1.87 4.31 6.12
CA ARG A 466 -0.45 4.65 5.98
C ARG A 466 -0.10 5.56 4.79
N GLY A 467 -0.96 5.70 3.77
CA GLY A 467 -0.64 6.50 2.57
C GLY A 467 -1.77 6.52 1.55
N GLN A 468 -1.49 6.97 0.33
CA GLN A 468 -2.49 7.02 -0.75
C GLN A 468 -2.51 5.72 -1.54
N GLY A 469 -3.69 5.09 -1.61
CA GLY A 469 -3.94 3.90 -2.42
C GLY A 469 -5.14 4.11 -3.34
N VAL A 470 -4.99 3.84 -4.63
CA VAL A 470 -6.08 3.91 -5.61
C VAL A 470 -6.24 2.55 -6.28
N LEU A 471 -7.45 2.00 -6.23
CA LEU A 471 -7.86 0.82 -6.98
C LEU A 471 -8.85 1.24 -8.06
N THR A 472 -8.48 1.11 -9.34
CA THR A 472 -9.35 1.43 -10.48
C THR A 472 -9.78 0.15 -11.20
N LEU A 473 -11.09 -0.03 -11.35
CA LEU A 473 -11.73 -1.14 -12.06
C LEU A 473 -12.45 -0.58 -13.29
N GLN A 474 -12.03 -0.97 -14.49
CA GLN A 474 -12.55 -0.39 -15.74
C GLN A 474 -12.61 -1.37 -16.93
N ASN A 475 -13.21 -0.91 -18.02
CA ASN A 475 -13.28 -1.60 -19.32
C ASN A 475 -13.81 -3.04 -19.20
N GLN A 476 -14.89 -3.25 -18.46
CA GLN A 476 -15.54 -4.56 -18.26
C GLN A 476 -14.68 -5.63 -17.58
N ALA A 477 -13.64 -5.24 -16.82
CA ALA A 477 -12.93 -6.14 -15.92
C ALA A 477 -13.86 -6.76 -14.86
N GLN A 478 -13.57 -7.99 -14.43
CA GLN A 478 -14.37 -8.71 -13.43
C GLN A 478 -13.57 -8.91 -12.14
N VAL A 479 -14.08 -8.44 -11.00
CA VAL A 479 -13.36 -8.53 -9.71
C VAL A 479 -14.27 -9.12 -8.62
N ALA A 480 -13.77 -10.15 -7.93
CA ALA A 480 -14.44 -10.79 -6.80
C ALA A 480 -13.53 -10.81 -5.56
N ILE A 481 -14.00 -10.19 -4.47
CA ILE A 481 -13.30 -10.13 -3.18
C ILE A 481 -14.11 -10.91 -2.15
N THR A 482 -13.48 -11.95 -1.58
CA THR A 482 -14.12 -12.89 -0.64
C THR A 482 -14.00 -12.42 0.81
N GLY A 483 -12.89 -11.77 1.15
CA GLY A 483 -12.69 -11.10 2.45
C GLY A 483 -13.29 -9.70 2.48
N THR A 484 -12.71 -8.82 3.30
CA THR A 484 -13.14 -7.41 3.39
C THR A 484 -12.39 -6.55 2.36
N LEU A 485 -13.11 -5.71 1.62
CA LEU A 485 -12.52 -4.57 0.93
C LEU A 485 -12.45 -3.40 1.91
N LYS A 486 -11.26 -3.14 2.46
CA LYS A 486 -11.02 -2.07 3.44
C LYS A 486 -10.43 -0.85 2.74
N ILE A 487 -11.17 0.26 2.77
CA ILE A 487 -10.82 1.53 2.12
C ILE A 487 -10.52 2.54 3.23
N TRP A 488 -9.24 2.81 3.45
CA TRP A 488 -8.79 3.77 4.45
C TRP A 488 -9.09 5.23 4.04
N ALA A 489 -8.85 6.19 4.94
CA ALA A 489 -9.23 7.59 4.73
C ALA A 489 -8.53 8.27 3.53
N ASP A 490 -7.33 7.80 3.17
CA ASP A 490 -6.56 8.21 1.98
C ASP A 490 -6.63 7.13 0.85
N GLY A 491 -7.53 6.16 0.98
CA GLY A 491 -7.82 5.12 -0.01
C GLY A 491 -8.99 5.50 -0.92
N GLN A 492 -8.92 5.09 -2.19
CA GLN A 492 -9.96 5.34 -3.20
C GLN A 492 -10.21 4.08 -4.04
N VAL A 493 -11.48 3.78 -4.34
CA VAL A 493 -11.90 2.69 -5.24
C VAL A 493 -12.79 3.28 -6.32
N ASP A 494 -12.32 3.23 -7.57
CA ASP A 494 -13.02 3.76 -8.75
C ASP A 494 -13.62 2.61 -9.57
N LEU A 495 -14.95 2.41 -9.48
CA LEU A 495 -15.68 1.41 -10.25
C LEU A 495 -16.37 2.06 -11.46
N ASN A 496 -15.83 1.85 -12.66
CA ASN A 496 -16.27 2.56 -13.88
C ASN A 496 -16.24 1.69 -15.15
N SER A 497 -16.67 2.28 -16.29
CA SER A 497 -16.57 1.71 -17.64
C SER A 497 -17.04 0.25 -17.77
N GLY A 498 -18.18 -0.07 -17.14
CA GLY A 498 -18.81 -1.39 -17.16
C GLY A 498 -18.07 -2.51 -16.44
N ALA A 499 -17.02 -2.22 -15.66
CA ALA A 499 -16.36 -3.22 -14.81
C ALA A 499 -17.30 -3.72 -13.71
N GLN A 500 -17.10 -4.97 -13.29
CA GLN A 500 -17.90 -5.66 -12.28
C GLN A 500 -17.09 -5.77 -10.98
N LEU A 501 -17.65 -5.29 -9.86
CA LEU A 501 -17.12 -5.51 -8.52
C LEU A 501 -18.12 -6.33 -7.70
N GLN A 502 -17.64 -7.44 -7.16
CA GLN A 502 -18.39 -8.35 -6.31
C GLN A 502 -17.72 -8.46 -4.93
N VAL A 503 -18.41 -8.04 -3.87
CA VAL A 503 -17.89 -8.09 -2.50
C VAL A 503 -19.02 -7.98 -1.47
N THR A 504 -18.93 -8.76 -0.38
CA THR A 504 -19.96 -8.82 0.70
C THR A 504 -19.68 -7.89 1.89
N THR A 505 -18.43 -7.45 2.06
CA THR A 505 -18.02 -6.59 3.18
C THR A 505 -17.08 -5.49 2.68
N ILE A 506 -17.52 -4.25 2.75
CA ILE A 506 -16.72 -3.06 2.47
C ILE A 506 -16.61 -2.24 3.76
N ASP A 507 -15.39 -2.10 4.27
CA ASP A 507 -15.11 -1.18 5.38
C ASP A 507 -14.56 0.12 4.80
N GLY A 508 -15.46 1.06 4.50
CA GLY A 508 -15.20 2.29 3.77
C GLY A 508 -16.43 2.77 2.99
N SER A 509 -16.25 3.78 2.14
CA SER A 509 -17.28 4.28 1.21
C SER A 509 -16.97 3.84 -0.22
N LEU A 510 -18.00 3.54 -1.02
CA LEU A 510 -17.85 3.12 -2.42
C LEU A 510 -18.53 4.12 -3.37
N ALA A 511 -17.78 4.54 -4.40
CA ALA A 511 -18.31 5.31 -5.53
C ALA A 511 -18.38 4.42 -6.78
N ASN A 512 -19.59 4.14 -7.26
CA ASN A 512 -19.82 3.48 -8.53
C ASN A 512 -20.09 4.54 -9.61
N THR A 513 -19.04 4.93 -10.33
CA THR A 513 -19.05 6.07 -11.27
C THR A 513 -19.30 5.65 -12.73
N GLY A 514 -19.49 4.35 -12.98
CA GLY A 514 -19.90 3.84 -14.29
C GLY A 514 -19.74 2.32 -14.46
N GLY A 515 -19.72 1.55 -13.37
CA GLY A 515 -19.57 0.10 -13.37
C GLY A 515 -20.78 -0.61 -12.77
N ILE A 516 -20.62 -1.91 -12.52
CA ILE A 516 -21.66 -2.79 -12.01
C ILE A 516 -21.22 -3.28 -10.62
N PHE A 517 -22.01 -2.98 -9.59
CA PHE A 517 -21.79 -3.48 -8.23
C PHE A 517 -22.73 -4.67 -7.96
N LEU A 518 -22.18 -5.76 -7.43
CA LEU A 518 -22.87 -7.00 -7.11
C LEU A 518 -22.63 -7.38 -5.64
N PRO A 519 -23.67 -7.63 -4.82
CA PRO A 519 -23.46 -8.02 -3.43
C PRO A 519 -22.79 -9.39 -3.21
N GLY A 520 -22.82 -10.30 -4.18
CA GLY A 520 -22.25 -11.64 -4.04
C GLY A 520 -22.12 -12.45 -5.34
N ASN A 521 -21.62 -13.68 -5.21
CA ASN A 521 -21.51 -14.70 -6.29
C ASN A 521 -22.80 -15.50 -6.52
N SER A 522 -23.76 -15.28 -5.63
CA SER A 522 -25.21 -15.43 -5.76
C SER A 522 -25.79 -14.54 -4.65
N THR A 523 -27.11 -14.55 -4.45
CA THR A 523 -27.82 -13.81 -3.40
C THR A 523 -27.02 -13.73 -2.11
N ALA A 524 -26.82 -12.51 -1.61
CA ALA A 524 -26.03 -12.18 -0.44
C ALA A 524 -26.57 -10.92 0.25
N ILE A 525 -25.95 -10.55 1.38
CA ILE A 525 -26.04 -9.18 1.90
C ILE A 525 -24.63 -8.61 1.75
N SER A 526 -24.51 -7.46 1.09
CA SER A 526 -23.29 -6.67 1.10
C SER A 526 -23.43 -5.51 2.07
N THR A 527 -22.41 -5.32 2.90
CA THR A 527 -22.39 -4.33 3.99
C THR A 527 -21.32 -3.28 3.73
N LEU A 528 -21.69 -2.00 3.79
CA LEU A 528 -20.79 -0.86 3.73
C LEU A 528 -20.77 -0.15 5.08
N SER A 529 -19.59 0.11 5.65
CA SER A 529 -19.48 0.94 6.87
C SER A 529 -19.59 2.44 6.61
N GLY A 530 -19.27 2.89 5.39
CA GLY A 530 -19.38 4.28 4.93
C GLY A 530 -20.59 4.53 4.02
N SER A 531 -20.47 5.54 3.15
CA SER A 531 -21.52 5.96 2.21
C SER A 531 -21.47 5.16 0.89
N TYR A 532 -22.61 5.08 0.19
CA TYR A 532 -22.71 4.57 -1.19
C TYR A 532 -23.15 5.70 -2.13
N SER A 533 -22.45 5.88 -3.25
CA SER A 533 -22.87 6.78 -4.32
C SER A 533 -22.81 6.09 -5.68
N GLN A 534 -23.88 6.20 -6.46
CA GLN A 534 -23.97 5.70 -7.82
C GLN A 534 -24.27 6.84 -8.80
N ASP A 535 -23.49 6.92 -9.88
CA ASP A 535 -23.66 7.92 -10.95
C ASP A 535 -24.54 7.38 -12.11
N GLN A 536 -24.86 8.26 -13.07
CA GLN A 536 -25.77 7.97 -14.20
C GLN A 536 -25.35 6.80 -15.10
N ASP A 537 -24.05 6.60 -15.34
CA ASP A 537 -23.53 5.53 -16.21
C ASP A 537 -23.36 4.17 -15.47
N ALA A 538 -23.83 4.06 -14.22
CA ALA A 538 -23.56 2.92 -13.33
C ALA A 538 -24.79 2.06 -13.01
N THR A 539 -24.54 0.83 -12.56
CA THR A 539 -25.57 -0.17 -12.24
C THR A 539 -25.36 -0.82 -10.87
N LEU A 540 -26.45 -0.99 -10.12
CA LEU A 540 -26.55 -1.93 -9.00
C LEU A 540 -27.29 -3.18 -9.49
N GLN A 541 -26.65 -4.35 -9.49
CA GLN A 541 -27.27 -5.60 -9.94
C GLN A 541 -27.59 -6.49 -8.73
N LEU A 542 -28.84 -6.97 -8.65
CA LEU A 542 -29.37 -7.75 -7.52
C LEU A 542 -30.12 -9.00 -8.01
N GLU A 543 -29.75 -10.18 -7.51
CA GLU A 543 -30.51 -11.42 -7.71
C GLU A 543 -31.76 -11.48 -6.81
N ILE A 544 -32.87 -11.99 -7.35
CA ILE A 544 -34.08 -12.32 -6.56
C ILE A 544 -34.54 -13.75 -6.90
N THR A 545 -34.23 -14.70 -6.02
CA THR A 545 -34.51 -16.15 -6.15
C THR A 545 -35.54 -16.65 -5.12
N GLY A 546 -35.85 -15.83 -4.10
CA GLY A 546 -36.82 -16.10 -3.05
C GLY A 546 -36.92 -14.97 -2.00
N PRO A 547 -37.87 -15.05 -1.06
CA PRO A 547 -38.29 -13.90 -0.22
C PRO A 547 -37.46 -13.66 1.05
N THR A 548 -36.24 -14.22 1.14
CA THR A 548 -35.37 -14.06 2.32
C THR A 548 -34.08 -13.35 1.93
N ALA A 549 -33.81 -12.19 2.53
CA ALA A 549 -32.59 -11.44 2.24
C ALA A 549 -31.33 -12.26 2.56
N GLY A 550 -30.31 -12.13 1.74
CA GLY A 550 -29.09 -12.92 1.82
C GLY A 550 -29.24 -14.34 1.29
N SER A 551 -30.23 -15.12 1.75
CA SER A 551 -30.37 -16.53 1.34
C SER A 551 -31.42 -16.77 0.25
N GLY A 552 -31.74 -15.75 -0.54
CA GLY A 552 -32.88 -15.76 -1.45
C GLY A 552 -33.03 -14.48 -2.27
N TYR A 553 -32.63 -13.32 -1.74
CA TYR A 553 -32.47 -12.13 -2.57
C TYR A 553 -31.32 -11.24 -2.08
N ASP A 554 -30.70 -10.52 -3.01
CA ASP A 554 -29.58 -9.60 -2.74
C ASP A 554 -30.01 -8.35 -2.00
N ARG A 555 -29.18 -7.89 -1.06
CA ARG A 555 -29.36 -6.61 -0.37
C ARG A 555 -28.05 -5.86 -0.20
N LEU A 556 -28.11 -4.55 -0.36
CA LEU A 556 -27.09 -3.59 0.07
C LEU A 556 -27.50 -2.93 1.40
N GLU A 557 -26.69 -3.06 2.44
CA GLU A 557 -26.87 -2.40 3.75
C GLU A 557 -25.73 -1.40 4.00
N VAL A 558 -26.06 -0.12 4.26
CA VAL A 558 -25.12 1.01 4.24
C VAL A 558 -25.16 1.78 5.56
N GLY A 559 -24.02 1.90 6.24
CA GLY A 559 -23.91 2.55 7.55
C GLY A 559 -24.01 4.07 7.53
N ASP A 560 -23.83 4.69 6.36
CA ASP A 560 -23.95 6.14 6.14
C ASP A 560 -24.80 6.42 4.87
N ASN A 561 -24.74 7.64 4.33
CA ASN A 561 -25.65 8.13 3.29
C ASN A 561 -25.62 7.31 1.98
N VAL A 562 -26.77 7.27 1.30
CA VAL A 562 -26.97 6.65 0.00
C VAL A 562 -27.37 7.72 -1.02
N THR A 563 -26.64 7.84 -2.13
CA THR A 563 -26.99 8.71 -3.26
C THR A 563 -27.15 7.88 -4.53
N LEU A 564 -28.31 7.99 -5.18
CA LEU A 564 -28.69 7.16 -6.34
C LEU A 564 -28.86 7.99 -7.62
N ALA A 565 -28.38 7.40 -8.71
CA ALA A 565 -28.64 7.72 -10.12
C ALA A 565 -28.38 6.43 -10.94
N GLY A 566 -28.54 6.47 -12.27
CA GLY A 566 -28.22 5.33 -13.15
C GLY A 566 -29.19 4.16 -12.98
N THR A 567 -28.71 2.92 -13.11
CA THR A 567 -29.56 1.73 -13.26
C THR A 567 -29.63 0.91 -11.96
N ILE A 568 -30.79 0.32 -11.68
CA ILE A 568 -30.89 -0.91 -10.88
C ILE A 568 -31.36 -2.07 -11.76
N GLU A 569 -30.71 -3.22 -11.64
CA GLU A 569 -31.01 -4.42 -12.44
C GLU A 569 -31.42 -5.59 -11.53
N LEU A 570 -32.64 -6.10 -11.73
CA LEU A 570 -33.28 -7.10 -10.89
C LEU A 570 -33.33 -8.47 -11.58
N LEU A 571 -32.36 -9.33 -11.28
CA LEU A 571 -32.24 -10.68 -11.85
C LEU A 571 -33.17 -11.66 -11.12
N THR A 572 -34.45 -11.59 -11.45
CA THR A 572 -35.51 -12.39 -10.82
C THR A 572 -35.66 -13.77 -11.46
N SER A 573 -35.69 -14.84 -10.66
CA SER A 573 -35.77 -16.24 -11.13
C SER A 573 -36.83 -17.09 -10.45
N PHE A 574 -37.67 -16.47 -9.61
CA PHE A 574 -38.88 -17.05 -9.03
C PHE A 574 -40.09 -16.14 -9.28
N SER A 575 -41.28 -16.55 -8.86
CA SER A 575 -42.50 -15.74 -8.95
C SER A 575 -42.90 -15.28 -7.54
N PRO A 576 -42.73 -13.98 -7.20
CA PRO A 576 -43.26 -13.38 -5.98
C PRO A 576 -44.79 -13.50 -5.88
N ILE A 577 -45.34 -13.40 -4.67
CA ILE A 577 -46.78 -13.19 -4.49
C ILE A 577 -47.12 -11.69 -4.52
N LEU A 578 -48.27 -11.30 -5.07
CA LEU A 578 -48.72 -9.89 -5.05
C LEU A 578 -48.73 -9.34 -3.61
N GLY A 579 -48.13 -8.17 -3.42
CA GLY A 579 -47.91 -7.53 -2.12
C GLY A 579 -46.64 -7.99 -1.37
N GLU A 580 -45.84 -8.91 -1.92
CA GLU A 580 -44.54 -9.29 -1.36
C GLU A 580 -43.50 -8.18 -1.53
N THR A 581 -42.66 -7.95 -0.52
CA THR A 581 -41.78 -6.78 -0.45
C THR A 581 -40.32 -7.16 -0.24
N PHE A 582 -39.44 -6.55 -1.03
CA PHE A 582 -37.99 -6.77 -0.99
C PHE A 582 -37.32 -5.45 -0.62
N ASP A 583 -36.74 -5.35 0.58
CA ASP A 583 -35.86 -4.23 0.94
C ASP A 583 -34.50 -4.49 0.31
N LEU A 584 -34.23 -3.80 -0.81
CA LEU A 584 -33.09 -3.99 -1.72
C LEU A 584 -31.86 -3.20 -1.30
N VAL A 585 -32.07 -1.96 -0.86
CA VAL A 585 -31.04 -1.08 -0.29
C VAL A 585 -31.58 -0.54 1.03
N ILE A 586 -30.78 -0.55 2.11
CA ILE A 586 -31.14 0.04 3.41
C ILE A 586 -29.98 0.91 3.89
N THR A 587 -30.28 2.07 4.49
CA THR A 587 -29.30 2.95 5.15
C THR A 587 -29.70 3.31 6.58
N ASP A 588 -28.72 3.37 7.48
CA ASP A 588 -28.88 3.89 8.85
C ASP A 588 -28.91 5.45 8.91
N ALA A 589 -28.65 6.13 7.78
CA ALA A 589 -28.54 7.58 7.66
C ALA A 589 -29.66 8.19 6.79
N ALA A 590 -29.34 8.58 5.55
CA ALA A 590 -30.28 9.23 4.62
C ALA A 590 -30.08 8.72 3.19
N LEU A 591 -31.20 8.44 2.53
CA LEU A 591 -31.26 8.14 1.10
C LEU A 591 -31.62 9.42 0.30
N ALA A 592 -30.91 9.66 -0.79
CA ALA A 592 -31.14 10.75 -1.73
C ALA A 592 -31.06 10.26 -3.19
N GLY A 593 -31.82 10.91 -4.07
CA GLY A 593 -31.94 10.50 -5.47
C GLY A 593 -32.84 9.28 -5.68
N THR A 594 -32.89 8.83 -6.93
CA THR A 594 -33.61 7.65 -7.42
C THR A 594 -32.74 6.99 -8.49
N PHE A 595 -33.04 5.76 -8.88
CA PHE A 595 -32.47 5.24 -10.13
C PHE A 595 -33.13 5.94 -11.32
N ASP A 596 -32.35 6.19 -12.37
CA ASP A 596 -32.80 6.72 -13.66
C ASP A 596 -33.55 5.64 -14.47
N SER A 597 -33.32 4.35 -14.19
CA SER A 597 -34.03 3.21 -14.80
C SER A 597 -34.02 1.95 -13.91
N VAL A 598 -34.98 1.05 -14.15
CA VAL A 598 -35.21 -0.20 -13.40
C VAL A 598 -35.29 -1.38 -14.38
N ALA A 599 -34.15 -1.99 -14.70
CA ALA A 599 -34.10 -3.20 -15.51
C ALA A 599 -34.63 -4.41 -14.72
N GLY A 600 -35.53 -5.21 -15.32
CA GLY A 600 -36.18 -6.33 -14.63
C GLY A 600 -37.41 -5.94 -13.79
N SER A 601 -37.95 -4.74 -14.01
CA SER A 601 -39.23 -4.22 -13.50
C SER A 601 -40.44 -5.15 -13.77
N ILE A 602 -40.52 -5.76 -14.95
CA ILE A 602 -41.62 -6.63 -15.38
C ILE A 602 -41.18 -8.09 -15.42
N LEU A 603 -41.97 -8.96 -14.78
CA LEU A 603 -41.72 -10.40 -14.71
C LEU A 603 -42.56 -11.18 -15.73
N ASP A 604 -43.85 -10.83 -15.84
CA ASP A 604 -44.77 -11.30 -16.87
C ASP A 604 -45.93 -10.29 -17.09
N ASP A 605 -46.92 -10.64 -17.91
CA ASP A 605 -48.05 -9.74 -18.26
C ASP A 605 -48.90 -9.34 -17.02
N ASP A 606 -48.97 -10.19 -15.99
CA ASP A 606 -49.80 -10.04 -14.79
C ASP A 606 -48.97 -9.59 -13.55
N LEU A 607 -47.62 -9.58 -13.61
CA LEU A 607 -46.75 -9.36 -12.45
C LEU A 607 -45.48 -8.54 -12.74
N GLY A 608 -45.23 -7.52 -11.90
CA GLY A 608 -44.00 -6.72 -11.88
C GLY A 608 -43.51 -6.38 -10.48
N LEU A 609 -42.41 -5.63 -10.41
CA LEU A 609 -41.69 -5.20 -9.20
C LEU A 609 -41.67 -3.67 -9.14
N ALA A 610 -42.66 -3.09 -8.47
CA ALA A 610 -42.76 -1.66 -8.22
C ALA A 610 -41.63 -1.18 -7.29
N VAL A 611 -40.59 -0.57 -7.85
CA VAL A 611 -39.49 0.01 -7.07
C VAL A 611 -39.93 1.35 -6.48
N THR A 612 -39.80 1.47 -5.17
CA THR A 612 -40.23 2.59 -4.35
C THR A 612 -39.10 3.09 -3.45
N TYR A 613 -39.08 4.39 -3.19
CA TYR A 613 -38.01 5.07 -2.47
C TYR A 613 -38.55 5.68 -1.18
N LEU A 614 -37.95 5.30 -0.05
CA LEU A 614 -38.22 5.85 1.27
C LEU A 614 -36.94 6.53 1.78
N SER A 615 -37.06 7.35 2.84
CA SER A 615 -35.92 8.09 3.40
C SER A 615 -34.76 7.21 3.91
N ASP A 616 -35.01 5.92 4.15
CA ASP A 616 -34.08 4.95 4.72
C ASP A 616 -33.86 3.68 3.87
N ARG A 617 -34.58 3.50 2.74
CA ARG A 617 -34.50 2.28 1.92
C ARG A 617 -35.05 2.42 0.50
N VAL A 618 -34.54 1.58 -0.40
CA VAL A 618 -35.20 1.22 -1.67
C VAL A 618 -35.95 -0.10 -1.45
N ARG A 619 -37.22 -0.14 -1.84
CA ARG A 619 -38.10 -1.31 -1.73
C ARG A 619 -38.76 -1.64 -3.06
N ALA A 620 -38.58 -2.87 -3.55
CA ALA A 620 -39.46 -3.43 -4.56
C ALA A 620 -40.72 -4.02 -3.91
N VAL A 621 -41.87 -3.83 -4.54
CA VAL A 621 -43.16 -4.45 -4.17
C VAL A 621 -43.68 -5.23 -5.37
N ALA A 622 -44.02 -6.50 -5.17
CA ALA A 622 -44.66 -7.32 -6.20
C ALA A 622 -46.08 -6.78 -6.48
N ALA A 623 -46.30 -6.24 -7.68
CA ALA A 623 -47.49 -5.47 -8.05
C ALA A 623 -48.05 -5.89 -9.42
N LEU A 624 -49.29 -5.48 -9.70
CA LEU A 624 -49.90 -5.60 -11.03
C LEU A 624 -49.27 -4.55 -11.96
N PRO A 625 -48.76 -4.90 -13.16
CA PRO A 625 -48.24 -3.92 -14.11
C PRO A 625 -49.28 -2.87 -14.51
N GLY A 626 -49.17 -1.66 -13.96
CA GLY A 626 -50.14 -0.57 -14.11
C GLY A 626 -50.91 -0.18 -12.83
N ASP A 627 -50.75 -0.89 -11.72
CA ASP A 627 -51.12 -0.40 -10.37
C ASP A 627 -50.00 0.55 -9.92
N LEU A 628 -50.21 1.85 -10.11
CA LEU A 628 -49.24 2.91 -9.88
C LEU A 628 -49.36 3.49 -8.47
N ASN A 629 -50.57 3.46 -7.90
CA ASN A 629 -50.85 3.97 -6.57
C ASN A 629 -50.59 2.95 -5.45
N LEU A 630 -50.47 1.67 -5.80
CA LEU A 630 -50.17 0.51 -4.94
C LEU A 630 -51.28 0.20 -3.92
N ASP A 631 -52.55 0.38 -4.29
CA ASP A 631 -53.70 -0.09 -3.49
C ASP A 631 -54.17 -1.52 -3.86
N GLY A 632 -53.60 -2.11 -4.91
CA GLY A 632 -53.88 -3.47 -5.37
C GLY A 632 -54.95 -3.56 -6.47
N VAL A 633 -55.34 -2.44 -7.10
CA VAL A 633 -56.28 -2.36 -8.21
C VAL A 633 -55.67 -1.51 -9.33
N VAL A 634 -56.02 -1.79 -10.60
CA VAL A 634 -55.65 -0.94 -11.75
C VAL A 634 -56.88 -0.17 -12.24
N ASP A 635 -56.95 1.13 -12.00
CA ASP A 635 -58.12 1.96 -12.32
C ASP A 635 -57.83 3.41 -12.79
N GLU A 636 -58.86 4.27 -12.69
CA GLU A 636 -58.84 5.68 -13.06
C GLU A 636 -57.85 6.56 -12.28
N PHE A 637 -57.42 6.16 -11.07
CA PHE A 637 -56.40 6.86 -10.30
C PHE A 637 -55.00 6.61 -10.86
N ASP A 638 -54.70 5.40 -11.31
CA ASP A 638 -53.43 5.08 -11.99
C ASP A 638 -53.37 5.80 -13.35
N LEU A 639 -54.44 5.71 -14.14
CA LEU A 639 -54.51 6.40 -15.42
C LEU A 639 -54.37 7.92 -15.26
N ALA A 640 -54.83 8.51 -14.15
CA ALA A 640 -54.62 9.92 -13.83
C ALA A 640 -53.16 10.26 -13.48
N THR A 641 -52.44 9.34 -12.83
CA THR A 641 -51.00 9.47 -12.52
C THR A 641 -50.17 9.41 -13.81
N LEU A 642 -50.33 8.35 -14.61
CA LEU A 642 -49.64 8.17 -15.89
C LEU A 642 -49.92 9.33 -16.86
N ALA A 643 -51.18 9.76 -16.98
CA ALA A 643 -51.54 10.91 -17.82
C ALA A 643 -51.07 12.27 -17.25
N GLY A 644 -50.70 12.33 -15.97
CA GLY A 644 -50.11 13.51 -15.34
C GLY A 644 -48.64 13.72 -15.70
N ASN A 645 -47.89 12.61 -15.83
CA ASN A 645 -46.44 12.60 -16.06
C ASN A 645 -46.03 12.18 -17.48
N TRP A 646 -46.99 11.90 -18.37
CA TRP A 646 -46.81 11.51 -19.77
C TRP A 646 -45.77 12.37 -20.51
N GLN A 647 -44.72 11.72 -21.04
CA GLN A 647 -43.56 12.34 -21.72
C GLN A 647 -42.81 13.38 -20.86
N GLY A 648 -42.85 13.22 -19.54
CA GLY A 648 -41.98 13.90 -18.58
C GLY A 648 -40.74 13.08 -18.20
N ASP A 649 -39.89 13.69 -17.37
CA ASP A 649 -38.61 13.15 -16.90
C ASP A 649 -38.75 12.37 -15.57
N GLU A 650 -39.82 11.58 -15.41
CA GLU A 650 -40.19 10.87 -14.17
C GLU A 650 -39.87 9.37 -14.31
N THR A 651 -38.97 8.85 -13.47
CA THR A 651 -38.35 7.52 -13.60
C THR A 651 -38.82 6.50 -12.56
N THR A 652 -39.93 6.79 -11.87
CA THR A 652 -40.44 5.92 -10.80
C THR A 652 -41.74 5.22 -11.20
N TRP A 653 -41.91 3.97 -10.72
CA TRP A 653 -43.15 3.20 -10.91
C TRP A 653 -44.36 3.98 -10.42
N VAL A 654 -44.30 4.56 -9.22
CA VAL A 654 -45.40 5.38 -8.66
C VAL A 654 -45.59 6.73 -9.38
N GLY A 655 -44.68 7.08 -10.29
CA GLY A 655 -44.77 8.23 -11.19
C GLY A 655 -45.34 7.92 -12.57
N GLY A 656 -45.36 6.65 -13.00
CA GLY A 656 -45.93 6.24 -14.30
C GLY A 656 -45.01 5.39 -15.17
N ASP A 657 -43.72 5.27 -14.85
CA ASP A 657 -42.76 4.41 -15.55
C ASP A 657 -42.91 2.97 -15.02
N VAL A 658 -43.80 2.21 -15.65
CA VAL A 658 -44.10 0.80 -15.35
C VAL A 658 -43.02 -0.11 -15.94
N THR A 659 -42.47 0.27 -17.08
CA THR A 659 -41.45 -0.51 -17.78
C THR A 659 -40.05 -0.35 -17.20
N GLY A 660 -39.81 0.68 -16.39
CA GLY A 660 -38.51 1.02 -15.82
C GLY A 660 -37.50 1.50 -16.86
N ASP A 661 -37.94 2.03 -18.00
CA ASP A 661 -37.04 2.46 -19.09
C ASP A 661 -36.59 3.93 -19.00
N GLY A 662 -37.08 4.66 -17.98
CA GLY A 662 -36.76 6.05 -17.68
C GLY A 662 -37.72 7.05 -18.32
N LEU A 663 -38.83 6.60 -18.91
CA LEU A 663 -39.84 7.42 -19.58
C LEU A 663 -41.27 7.01 -19.18
N VAL A 664 -42.21 7.95 -19.31
CA VAL A 664 -43.66 7.66 -19.17
C VAL A 664 -44.31 7.74 -20.56
N ASP A 665 -44.56 6.59 -21.18
CA ASP A 665 -44.77 6.41 -22.62
C ASP A 665 -45.98 5.48 -22.94
N ALA A 666 -46.20 5.21 -24.24
CA ALA A 666 -47.17 4.23 -24.71
C ALA A 666 -46.87 2.78 -24.28
N ALA A 667 -45.63 2.46 -23.88
CA ALA A 667 -45.26 1.16 -23.32
C ALA A 667 -45.93 0.92 -21.94
N ASP A 668 -45.88 1.90 -21.04
CA ASP A 668 -46.48 1.83 -19.70
C ASP A 668 -48.00 1.82 -19.77
N LEU A 669 -48.55 2.66 -20.65
CA LEU A 669 -49.99 2.69 -20.93
C LEU A 669 -50.49 1.36 -21.51
N ASN A 670 -49.64 0.59 -22.19
CA ASN A 670 -50.00 -0.74 -22.66
C ASN A 670 -50.15 -1.73 -21.49
N TYR A 671 -49.26 -1.70 -20.49
CA TYR A 671 -49.42 -2.54 -19.28
C TYR A 671 -50.65 -2.16 -18.46
N LEU A 672 -50.87 -0.87 -18.22
CA LEU A 672 -52.07 -0.36 -17.56
C LEU A 672 -53.36 -0.74 -18.32
N ALA A 673 -53.34 -0.72 -19.65
CA ALA A 673 -54.48 -1.13 -20.47
C ALA A 673 -54.69 -2.66 -20.54
N LEU A 674 -53.63 -3.47 -20.36
CA LEU A 674 -53.72 -4.92 -20.26
C LEU A 674 -54.35 -5.34 -18.92
N ASN A 675 -53.89 -4.73 -17.82
CA ASN A 675 -54.33 -5.04 -16.47
C ASN A 675 -55.56 -4.25 -16.00
N TRP A 676 -56.24 -3.50 -16.86
CA TRP A 676 -57.38 -2.65 -16.47
C TRP A 676 -58.48 -3.43 -15.71
N GLN A 677 -58.82 -2.97 -14.50
CA GLN A 677 -59.72 -3.65 -13.54
C GLN A 677 -59.22 -5.00 -12.99
N ALA A 678 -57.93 -5.33 -13.14
CA ALA A 678 -57.29 -6.35 -12.31
C ALA A 678 -57.30 -5.92 -10.84
N GLY A 679 -57.29 -6.89 -9.93
CA GLY A 679 -57.41 -6.67 -8.48
C GLY A 679 -58.82 -6.28 -7.98
N ALA A 680 -59.61 -5.59 -8.81
CA ALA A 680 -60.96 -5.14 -8.46
C ALA A 680 -61.87 -6.30 -8.01
N LEU A 681 -62.64 -6.06 -6.93
CA LEU A 681 -63.72 -6.97 -6.57
C LEU A 681 -64.77 -7.01 -7.70
N PRO A 682 -65.26 -8.19 -8.12
CA PRO A 682 -66.17 -8.30 -9.24
C PRO A 682 -67.46 -7.50 -8.99
N GLU A 683 -67.75 -6.57 -9.90
CA GLU A 683 -68.97 -5.75 -9.96
C GLU A 683 -70.20 -6.55 -9.50
N PRO A 684 -70.85 -6.19 -8.39
CA PRO A 684 -71.86 -7.03 -7.76
C PRO A 684 -73.05 -7.15 -8.70
N THR A 685 -73.23 -8.35 -9.25
CA THR A 685 -74.29 -8.60 -10.25
C THR A 685 -75.65 -8.15 -9.73
N VAL A 686 -76.56 -7.81 -10.63
CA VAL A 686 -77.92 -7.37 -10.25
C VAL A 686 -78.64 -8.42 -9.39
N GLU A 687 -78.27 -9.71 -9.53
CA GLU A 687 -78.71 -10.81 -8.66
C GLU A 687 -78.06 -10.79 -7.26
N ALA A 688 -76.77 -10.48 -7.14
CA ALA A 688 -76.08 -10.32 -5.85
C ALA A 688 -76.60 -9.09 -5.08
N LEU A 689 -76.81 -7.96 -5.77
CA LEU A 689 -77.48 -6.79 -5.20
C LEU A 689 -78.92 -7.14 -4.76
N ALA A 690 -79.69 -7.85 -5.58
CA ALA A 690 -81.04 -8.32 -5.20
C ALA A 690 -81.03 -9.26 -3.99
N ALA A 691 -80.02 -10.13 -3.84
CA ALA A 691 -79.88 -11.04 -2.71
C ALA A 691 -79.55 -10.31 -1.39
N SER A 692 -78.95 -9.11 -1.44
CA SER A 692 -78.69 -8.29 -0.25
C SER A 692 -79.99 -7.74 0.40
N PHE A 693 -81.05 -7.56 -0.39
CA PHE A 693 -82.37 -7.12 0.08
C PHE A 693 -83.16 -8.28 0.72
N THR A 694 -82.70 -8.75 1.87
CA THR A 694 -83.56 -9.59 2.73
C THR A 694 -84.84 -8.80 3.06
N PRO A 695 -86.04 -9.35 2.80
CA PRO A 695 -87.28 -8.63 3.04
C PRO A 695 -87.44 -8.41 4.55
N ILE A 696 -87.54 -7.13 4.96
CA ILE A 696 -87.77 -6.73 6.36
C ILE A 696 -89.00 -7.49 6.87
N PRO A 697 -88.89 -8.32 7.92
CA PRO A 697 -90.02 -9.05 8.46
C PRO A 697 -91.14 -8.09 8.86
N GLU A 698 -92.35 -8.31 8.33
CA GLU A 698 -93.49 -7.44 8.56
C GLU A 698 -93.73 -7.27 10.08
N PRO A 699 -93.93 -6.03 10.59
CA PRO A 699 -94.18 -5.83 12.01
C PRO A 699 -95.45 -6.57 12.42
N GLY A 700 -95.33 -7.48 13.41
CA GLY A 700 -96.33 -8.47 13.81
C GLY A 700 -97.68 -7.94 14.34
N THR A 701 -97.95 -6.64 14.20
CA THR A 701 -99.20 -5.96 14.52
C THR A 701 -100.45 -6.58 13.87
N LEU A 702 -100.34 -7.22 12.71
CA LEU A 702 -101.49 -7.91 12.08
C LEU A 702 -101.89 -9.21 12.80
N ALA A 703 -100.96 -9.92 13.45
CA ALA A 703 -101.26 -11.13 14.22
C ALA A 703 -102.10 -10.83 15.48
N LEU A 704 -101.92 -9.64 16.07
CA LEU A 704 -102.68 -9.19 17.24
C LEU A 704 -104.10 -8.70 16.91
N LEU A 705 -104.36 -8.28 15.66
CA LEU A 705 -105.70 -7.83 15.26
C LEU A 705 -106.69 -9.00 15.07
N GLY A 706 -106.20 -10.15 14.59
CA GLY A 706 -107.01 -11.35 14.40
C GLY A 706 -107.54 -11.98 15.69
N LEU A 707 -106.76 -11.91 16.78
CA LEU A 707 -107.13 -12.49 18.09
C LEU A 707 -108.10 -11.61 18.90
N GLY A 708 -108.20 -10.32 18.61
CA GLY A 708 -109.12 -9.40 19.31
C GLY A 708 -110.59 -9.61 18.92
N LEU A 709 -110.86 -9.83 17.63
CA LEU A 709 -112.24 -9.88 17.10
C LEU A 709 -113.00 -11.18 17.45
N GLY A 710 -112.30 -12.27 17.76
CA GLY A 710 -112.92 -13.53 18.17
C GLY A 710 -113.60 -13.49 19.55
N LEU A 711 -113.27 -12.52 20.41
CA LEU A 711 -113.71 -12.50 21.82
C LEU A 711 -114.91 -11.56 22.10
N MET A 712 -115.32 -10.71 21.15
CA MET A 712 -116.43 -9.75 21.37
C MET A 712 -117.84 -10.25 21.00
N LEU A 713 -117.99 -11.49 20.50
CA LEU A 713 -119.29 -12.03 20.08
C LEU A 713 -119.98 -12.97 21.09
N ARG A 714 -119.64 -12.91 22.41
CA ARG A 714 -120.26 -13.82 23.40
C ARG A 714 -120.53 -13.31 24.82
N ARG A 715 -121.03 -12.08 25.01
CA ARG A 715 -121.84 -11.79 26.22
C ARG A 715 -122.83 -10.60 26.14
N ARG A 716 -124.11 -10.96 26.01
CA ARG A 716 -125.33 -10.32 26.58
C ARG A 716 -125.50 -8.80 26.43
N GLY A 717 -126.47 -8.44 25.60
CA GLY A 717 -127.16 -7.16 25.51
C GLY A 717 -128.47 -7.40 24.77
#